data_AF-A0A1H7Q968-F1
#
_entry.id   AF-A0A1H7Q968-F1
#
_cell.length_a   1.000
_cell.length_b   1.000
_cell.length_c   1.000
_cell.angle_alpha   90.00
_cell.angle_beta   90.00
_cell.angle_gamma   90.00
#
_symmetry.space_group_name_H-M   'P 1'
#
loop_
_entity.id
_entity.type
_entity.pdbx_description
1 polymer ?
#
loop_
_entity_poly.entity_id
_entity_poly.type
_entity_poly.pdbx_seq_one_letter_code
_entity_poly.pdbx_strand_id
1 'polypeptide(L)'
;MRGLSLWAALLLLVTACDDDVTYVAAWEPPEAPLQLRPDGPGDVHLRMKNEGTATWKPGQVQLVPQGWAGGPLGLSEQVKPGQVASFRGQVSAPAQPGVHTVRWTPQHKGTAFEQPFETSVEVTCSNGVFCDGEERFADGRCVAGPPPCDDGAACTDDVCDPEKRTCQHIPSGACAVCMATCDPDCSGKLCGDDGCGGQCGTCPAGQACAQGVFECRPETQAGTCRNPLPLLASGTPLVGDHVIQGDTSNGLHQLVPSCNRTSTAVESVYTFTLTGKTGLEARVSGYDTVLHLRKQRGANGAADCLDNTAARTVACSDDSSPPGDYGSRISLALDPGTYFLIVDGFDSTQAGPFTLNVRFAANGCVPKCDGVYCGGSDGCGGNCGVCGGNESCVKGRCLANPCIPNCDGKECGDNGCGGQCGFCPNAELCVPATGTCETFAACDHLRPTCTPSCGASEFCGTDCACHPVSAQLPDLILDEARLRDEILFDTIFVTENSCAKVEECVEGIGERRVLRFSVEAVNQGSATLTVPPPAERPDLFTFSPCHGHYHFSGFATYALVDAEGRTVLAGRKQAYCMEDTQRVATGPDVPCSKKFTCDDQGIQRGWSDLYGNTLDCQWLDITDVPPGDYRLQVTLNPSRAFQETTLDNNTSIVPVTLPPR
;
A
#
# COMPACT_ATOMS: atom_id res chain seq x y z
N MET A 1 46.00 26.31 45.55
CA MET A 1 47.06 25.28 45.61
C MET A 1 46.79 24.36 44.43
N ARG A 2 47.56 24.48 43.34
CA ARG A 2 48.77 23.69 43.03
C ARG A 2 48.43 22.18 43.01
N GLY A 3 48.57 21.44 41.91
CA GLY A 3 49.17 21.79 40.63
C GLY A 3 49.09 20.64 39.61
N LEU A 4 49.48 20.99 38.38
CA LEU A 4 49.84 20.09 37.30
C LEU A 4 51.00 19.16 37.71
N SER A 5 51.04 17.95 37.15
CA SER A 5 52.26 17.21 36.80
C SER A 5 51.89 16.25 35.65
N LEU A 6 52.18 16.62 34.40
CA LEU A 6 53.32 16.09 33.64
C LEU A 6 53.60 14.60 33.92
N TRP A 7 53.26 13.75 32.96
CA TRP A 7 53.94 12.49 32.71
C TRP A 7 54.68 12.63 31.38
N ALA A 8 55.97 12.93 31.47
CA ALA A 8 56.90 12.84 30.35
C ALA A 8 57.67 11.52 30.49
N ALA A 9 57.52 10.71 29.44
CA ALA A 9 58.35 9.61 28.95
C ALA A 9 59.50 9.10 29.84
N LEU A 10 59.38 7.84 30.26
CA LEU A 10 60.52 6.95 30.38
C LEU A 10 60.53 6.07 29.11
N LEU A 11 61.41 6.39 28.16
CA LEU A 11 61.76 5.50 27.04
C LEU A 11 62.41 4.24 27.64
N LEU A 12 61.65 3.15 27.73
CA LEU A 12 62.23 1.81 27.67
C LEU A 12 62.15 1.35 26.21
N LEU A 13 63.31 1.28 25.58
CA LEU A 13 63.52 0.51 24.36
C LEU A 13 63.27 -0.97 24.69
N VAL A 14 62.03 -1.41 24.50
CA VAL A 14 61.67 -2.82 24.43
C VAL A 14 61.62 -3.19 22.95
N THR A 15 62.45 -4.15 22.59
CA THR A 15 62.45 -4.85 21.31
C THR A 15 61.03 -5.25 20.91
N ALA A 16 60.63 -4.93 19.69
CA ALA A 16 59.31 -5.25 19.13
C ALA A 16 58.96 -6.74 19.33
N CYS A 17 57.87 -7.00 20.04
CA CYS A 17 57.15 -8.27 20.05
C CYS A 17 55.85 -8.09 19.26
N ASP A 18 55.59 -9.06 18.40
CA ASP A 18 54.61 -9.10 17.31
C ASP A 18 53.26 -9.65 17.84
N ASP A 19 52.61 -8.95 18.79
CA ASP A 19 51.52 -9.55 19.60
C ASP A 19 50.11 -8.90 19.52
N ASP A 20 49.86 -7.88 18.67
CA ASP A 20 48.48 -7.38 18.46
C ASP A 20 47.82 -8.01 17.22
N VAL A 21 47.81 -9.35 17.18
CA VAL A 21 47.01 -10.11 16.19
C VAL A 21 45.56 -10.18 16.67
N THR A 22 44.67 -9.40 16.06
CA THR A 22 43.25 -9.34 16.39
C THR A 22 42.41 -10.09 15.35
N TYR A 23 41.38 -10.78 15.82
CA TYR A 23 40.34 -11.36 14.98
C TYR A 23 39.09 -10.52 15.21
N VAL A 24 38.66 -9.79 14.19
CA VAL A 24 37.46 -8.93 14.22
C VAL A 24 36.71 -9.15 12.92
N ALA A 25 35.37 -9.23 12.98
CA ALA A 25 34.56 -9.49 11.80
C ALA A 25 33.32 -8.59 11.71
N ALA A 26 33.00 -8.13 10.51
CA ALA A 26 31.72 -7.50 10.22
C ALA A 26 30.81 -8.46 9.45
N TRP A 27 29.57 -8.62 9.93
CA TRP A 27 28.55 -9.46 9.32
C TRP A 27 27.94 -8.77 8.08
N GLU A 28 27.80 -9.53 6.98
CA GLU A 28 27.10 -9.08 5.77
C GLU A 28 25.80 -9.89 5.62
N PRO A 29 24.63 -9.32 5.99
CA PRO A 29 23.36 -10.03 5.87
C PRO A 29 23.06 -10.45 4.44
N PRO A 30 22.48 -11.64 4.21
CA PRO A 30 22.01 -12.01 2.89
C PRO A 30 20.84 -11.10 2.50
N GLU A 31 20.68 -10.89 1.19
CA GLU A 31 19.59 -10.06 0.65
C GLU A 31 18.19 -10.67 0.87
N ALA A 32 18.12 -12.00 1.03
CA ALA A 32 16.91 -12.75 1.35
C ALA A 32 17.20 -13.87 2.36
N PRO A 33 16.19 -14.38 3.08
CA PRO A 33 16.34 -15.56 3.93
C PRO A 33 16.93 -16.74 3.16
N LEU A 34 17.80 -17.51 3.80
CA LEU A 34 18.31 -18.76 3.23
C LEU A 34 17.18 -19.80 3.22
N GLN A 35 17.00 -20.52 2.11
CA GLN A 35 15.99 -21.58 2.03
C GLN A 35 16.61 -22.97 2.27
N LEU A 36 15.96 -23.79 3.10
CA LEU A 36 16.35 -25.17 3.39
C LEU A 36 15.11 -26.08 3.41
N ARG A 37 15.30 -27.35 3.00
CA ARG A 37 14.21 -28.34 3.04
C ARG A 37 14.07 -28.96 4.44
N PRO A 38 12.84 -29.30 4.89
CA PRO A 38 12.59 -29.93 6.19
C PRO A 38 13.03 -31.41 6.25
N ASP A 39 13.41 -32.02 5.14
CA ASP A 39 13.67 -33.46 4.99
C ASP A 39 15.17 -33.85 5.02
N GLY A 40 16.10 -32.93 5.31
CA GLY A 40 17.52 -33.28 5.43
C GLY A 40 18.49 -32.12 5.63
N PRO A 41 19.81 -32.41 5.62
CA PRO A 41 20.85 -31.38 5.57
C PRO A 41 20.78 -30.60 4.27
N GLY A 42 20.83 -29.28 4.33
CA GLY A 42 20.97 -28.41 3.16
C GLY A 42 22.20 -27.52 3.24
N ASP A 43 22.63 -27.05 2.07
CA ASP A 43 23.83 -26.22 1.94
C ASP A 43 23.56 -24.79 2.38
N VAL A 44 24.44 -24.25 3.21
CA VAL A 44 24.40 -22.87 3.68
C VAL A 44 25.67 -22.14 3.28
N HIS A 45 25.50 -20.91 2.80
CA HIS A 45 26.59 -20.01 2.43
C HIS A 45 26.41 -18.64 3.10
N LEU A 46 27.37 -18.25 3.92
CA LEU A 46 27.39 -16.97 4.63
C LEU A 46 28.65 -16.18 4.29
N ARG A 47 28.57 -14.85 4.38
CA ARG A 47 29.69 -13.94 4.10
C ARG A 47 29.99 -13.04 5.31
N MET A 48 31.27 -12.78 5.56
CA MET A 48 31.70 -11.85 6.61
C MET A 48 32.96 -11.13 6.19
N LYS A 49 33.11 -9.87 6.53
CA LYS A 49 34.34 -9.12 6.27
C LYS A 49 35.34 -9.29 7.42
N ASN A 50 36.60 -9.59 7.10
CA ASN A 50 37.69 -9.61 8.07
C ASN A 50 38.15 -8.18 8.36
N GLU A 51 37.89 -7.66 9.55
CA GLU A 51 38.29 -6.31 9.99
C GLU A 51 39.45 -6.33 11.00
N GLY A 52 39.90 -7.52 11.40
CA GLY A 52 41.04 -7.70 12.28
C GLY A 52 42.38 -7.55 11.58
N THR A 53 43.47 -7.76 12.32
CA THR A 53 44.83 -7.77 11.76
C THR A 53 45.28 -9.19 11.36
N ALA A 54 44.58 -10.24 11.83
CA ALA A 54 44.88 -11.63 11.50
C ALA A 54 44.45 -12.01 10.07
N THR A 55 45.28 -12.79 9.38
CA THR A 55 44.84 -13.51 8.17
C THR A 55 44.12 -14.78 8.55
N TRP A 56 42.86 -14.94 8.13
CA TRP A 56 42.06 -16.13 8.40
C TRP A 56 42.42 -17.25 7.44
N LYS A 57 42.51 -18.48 7.95
CA LYS A 57 42.89 -19.67 7.18
C LYS A 57 41.82 -20.74 7.25
N PRO A 58 41.55 -21.45 6.13
CA PRO A 58 40.66 -22.62 6.14
C PRO A 58 41.03 -23.61 7.24
N GLY A 59 40.01 -24.19 7.89
CA GLY A 59 40.16 -25.11 9.02
C GLY A 59 40.55 -24.46 10.35
N GLN A 60 40.81 -23.15 10.38
CA GLN A 60 41.07 -22.41 11.64
C GLN A 60 39.89 -21.53 12.04
N VAL A 61 39.18 -20.95 11.07
CA VAL A 61 38.02 -20.09 11.30
C VAL A 61 36.76 -20.77 10.76
N GLN A 62 35.69 -20.74 11.55
CA GLN A 62 34.42 -21.38 11.23
C GLN A 62 33.24 -20.64 11.85
N LEU A 63 32.03 -20.85 11.31
CA LEU A 63 30.77 -20.38 11.90
C LEU A 63 30.00 -21.57 12.49
N VAL A 64 29.71 -21.51 13.77
CA VAL A 64 29.00 -22.59 14.47
C VAL A 64 27.53 -22.21 14.65
N PRO A 65 26.57 -22.98 14.10
CA PRO A 65 25.15 -22.74 14.34
C PRO A 65 24.75 -23.14 15.77
N GLN A 66 23.84 -22.40 16.37
CA GLN A 66 23.22 -22.74 17.66
C GLN A 66 21.78 -23.21 17.46
N GLY A 67 21.39 -24.28 18.16
CA GLY A 67 20.02 -24.82 18.12
C GLY A 67 19.67 -25.65 16.89
N TRP A 68 20.54 -25.72 15.89
CA TRP A 68 20.38 -26.50 14.67
C TRP A 68 21.41 -27.62 14.61
N ALA A 69 20.99 -28.79 14.13
CA ALA A 69 21.90 -29.92 13.93
C ALA A 69 22.73 -29.71 12.64
N GLY A 70 23.95 -30.24 12.60
CA GLY A 70 24.85 -30.08 11.44
C GLY A 70 26.29 -29.76 11.82
N GLY A 71 27.12 -29.52 10.82
CA GLY A 71 28.53 -29.14 10.98
C GLY A 71 28.74 -27.63 10.97
N PRO A 72 29.86 -27.11 11.51
CA PRO A 72 30.20 -25.71 11.38
C PRO A 72 30.45 -25.34 9.91
N LEU A 73 30.08 -24.12 9.50
CA LEU A 73 30.42 -23.62 8.17
C LEU A 73 31.92 -23.32 8.14
N GLY A 74 32.62 -24.01 7.25
CA GLY A 74 34.06 -23.85 7.07
C GLY A 74 34.38 -22.64 6.22
N LEU A 75 35.47 -21.96 6.55
CA LEU A 75 36.03 -20.92 5.69
C LEU A 75 36.53 -21.52 4.37
N SER A 76 36.05 -21.00 3.25
CA SER A 76 36.32 -21.55 1.91
C SER A 76 37.77 -21.31 1.43
N GLU A 77 38.37 -20.18 1.82
CA GLU A 77 39.69 -19.77 1.36
C GLU A 77 40.42 -18.87 2.38
N GLN A 78 41.69 -18.54 2.11
CA GLN A 78 42.45 -17.64 2.98
C GLN A 78 42.00 -16.18 2.79
N VAL A 79 41.71 -15.48 3.90
CA VAL A 79 41.15 -14.12 3.86
C VAL A 79 42.05 -13.15 4.63
N LYS A 80 42.62 -12.17 3.93
CA LYS A 80 43.45 -11.12 4.54
C LYS A 80 42.57 -10.05 5.22
N PRO A 81 43.14 -9.24 6.12
CA PRO A 81 42.49 -8.04 6.62
C PRO A 81 41.88 -7.18 5.50
N GLY A 82 40.65 -6.74 5.71
CA GLY A 82 39.85 -5.94 4.79
C GLY A 82 39.10 -6.72 3.72
N GLN A 83 39.32 -8.03 3.57
CA GLN A 83 38.64 -8.86 2.56
C GLN A 83 37.37 -9.55 3.10
N VAL A 84 36.45 -9.90 2.20
CA VAL A 84 35.24 -10.67 2.52
C VAL A 84 35.53 -12.17 2.47
N ALA A 85 35.21 -12.85 3.56
CA ALA A 85 35.25 -14.28 3.75
C ALA A 85 33.95 -14.94 3.28
N SER A 86 34.07 -16.13 2.69
CA SER A 86 32.96 -17.02 2.33
C SER A 86 32.99 -18.27 3.19
N PHE A 87 31.91 -18.54 3.93
CA PHE A 87 31.73 -19.71 4.77
C PHE A 87 30.67 -20.64 4.19
N ARG A 88 31.01 -21.92 4.03
CA ARG A 88 30.11 -22.94 3.44
C ARG A 88 30.06 -24.19 4.29
N GLY A 89 28.91 -24.86 4.30
CA GLY A 89 28.71 -26.13 5.01
C GLY A 89 27.26 -26.58 4.96
N GLN A 90 26.98 -27.70 5.61
CA GLN A 90 25.64 -28.28 5.66
C GLN A 90 25.06 -28.22 7.07
N VAL A 91 23.80 -27.77 7.14
CA VAL A 91 23.00 -27.77 8.37
C VAL A 91 21.67 -28.48 8.12
N SER A 92 21.17 -29.17 9.14
CA SER A 92 19.87 -29.84 9.10
C SER A 92 18.83 -28.93 9.73
N ALA A 93 17.79 -28.64 8.95
CA ALA A 93 16.65 -27.84 9.39
C ALA A 93 15.73 -28.64 10.33
N PRO A 94 14.98 -27.94 11.22
CA PRO A 94 13.81 -28.51 11.87
C PRO A 94 12.80 -29.02 10.82
N ALA A 95 12.01 -30.03 11.19
CA ALA A 95 10.94 -30.53 10.32
C ALA A 95 9.78 -29.53 10.15
N GLN A 96 9.65 -28.56 11.07
CA GLN A 96 8.59 -27.54 11.03
C GLN A 96 8.87 -26.51 9.92
N PRO A 97 8.01 -26.40 8.89
CA PRO A 97 8.11 -25.33 7.90
C PRO A 97 7.89 -23.95 8.52
N GLY A 98 8.43 -22.93 7.86
CA GLY A 98 8.33 -21.54 8.28
C GLY A 98 9.67 -20.83 8.36
N VAL A 99 9.66 -19.58 8.81
CA VAL A 99 10.86 -18.74 8.97
C VAL A 99 11.44 -18.93 10.36
N HIS A 100 12.69 -19.35 10.43
CA HIS A 100 13.43 -19.59 11.66
C HIS A 100 14.61 -18.64 11.78
N THR A 101 14.97 -18.30 13.02
CA THR A 101 16.21 -17.56 13.31
C THR A 101 17.30 -18.54 13.70
N VAL A 102 18.45 -18.45 13.02
CA VAL A 102 19.66 -19.22 13.35
C VAL A 102 20.72 -18.29 13.89
N ARG A 103 21.27 -18.62 15.06
CA ARG A 103 22.35 -17.85 15.70
C ARG A 103 23.70 -18.50 15.38
N TRP A 104 24.63 -17.72 14.84
CA TRP A 104 25.95 -18.16 14.41
C TRP A 104 27.04 -17.60 15.31
N THR A 105 27.95 -18.45 15.77
CA THR A 105 29.10 -18.04 16.57
C THR A 105 30.38 -18.14 15.75
N PRO A 106 31.06 -17.02 15.44
CA PRO A 106 32.37 -17.03 14.81
C PRO A 106 33.43 -17.60 15.77
N GLN A 107 34.13 -18.63 15.34
CA GLN A 107 35.16 -19.28 16.15
C GLN A 107 36.49 -19.39 15.41
N HIS A 108 37.57 -19.19 16.16
CA HIS A 108 38.93 -19.49 15.74
C HIS A 108 39.47 -20.62 16.62
N LYS A 109 39.81 -21.76 16.00
CA LYS A 109 40.29 -22.99 16.68
C LYS A 109 39.42 -23.38 17.89
N GLY A 110 38.10 -23.29 17.74
CA GLY A 110 37.12 -23.65 18.77
C GLY A 110 36.85 -22.57 19.84
N THR A 111 37.53 -21.42 19.78
CA THR A 111 37.28 -20.30 20.70
C THR A 111 36.52 -19.20 19.97
N ALA A 112 35.43 -18.71 20.55
CA ALA A 112 34.70 -17.57 19.99
C ALA A 112 35.59 -16.32 20.01
N PHE A 113 35.64 -15.58 18.90
CA PHE A 113 36.41 -14.34 18.80
C PHE A 113 35.53 -13.11 18.54
N GLU A 114 34.25 -13.32 18.25
CA GLU A 114 33.26 -12.26 18.02
C GLU A 114 31.94 -12.60 18.69
N GLN A 115 31.09 -11.57 18.85
CA GLN A 115 29.72 -11.79 19.30
C GLN A 115 28.94 -12.63 18.27
N PRO A 116 28.04 -13.53 18.72
CA PRO A 116 27.18 -14.24 17.80
C PRO A 116 26.23 -13.29 17.07
N PHE A 117 25.93 -13.59 15.81
CA PHE A 117 24.96 -12.87 14.99
C PHE A 117 23.82 -13.81 14.57
N GLU A 118 22.73 -13.25 14.05
CA GLU A 118 21.54 -14.01 13.68
C GLU A 118 21.25 -13.89 12.18
N THR A 119 20.69 -14.95 11.61
CA THR A 119 20.20 -14.99 10.23
C THR A 119 18.81 -15.61 10.17
N SER A 120 17.98 -15.11 9.28
CA SER A 120 16.70 -15.76 8.94
C SER A 120 16.93 -16.89 7.96
N VAL A 121 16.32 -18.04 8.24
CA VAL A 121 16.34 -19.24 7.42
C VAL A 121 14.91 -19.71 7.22
N GLU A 122 14.45 -19.73 5.99
CA GLU A 122 13.16 -20.28 5.63
C GLU A 122 13.28 -21.80 5.43
N VAL A 123 12.56 -22.54 6.27
CA VAL A 123 12.34 -23.96 6.08
C VAL A 123 11.11 -24.13 5.21
N THR A 124 11.31 -24.50 3.96
CA THR A 124 10.24 -24.63 2.96
C THR A 124 10.35 -25.96 2.24
N CYS A 125 9.22 -26.49 1.81
CA CYS A 125 9.20 -27.64 0.92
C CYS A 125 9.48 -27.27 -0.53
N SER A 126 9.39 -25.98 -0.86
CA SER A 126 9.67 -25.44 -2.19
C SER A 126 11.01 -25.94 -2.70
N ASN A 127 11.00 -26.53 -3.89
CA ASN A 127 12.20 -26.92 -4.62
C ASN A 127 12.77 -25.76 -5.48
N GLY A 128 12.13 -24.58 -5.46
CA GLY A 128 12.48 -23.40 -6.25
C GLY A 128 11.98 -23.42 -7.70
N VAL A 129 11.22 -24.44 -8.11
CA VAL A 129 10.54 -24.54 -9.40
C VAL A 129 9.11 -24.06 -9.21
N PHE A 130 8.75 -22.97 -9.87
CA PHE A 130 7.40 -22.41 -9.73
C PHE A 130 6.34 -23.27 -10.42
N CYS A 131 6.62 -23.74 -11.64
CA CYS A 131 5.60 -24.32 -12.52
C CYS A 131 5.15 -25.75 -12.20
N ASP A 132 5.80 -26.47 -11.27
CA ASP A 132 5.42 -27.83 -10.88
C ASP A 132 4.53 -27.89 -9.62
N GLY A 133 4.17 -26.73 -9.06
CA GLY A 133 3.29 -26.65 -7.89
C GLY A 133 4.08 -26.54 -6.60
N GLU A 134 3.68 -25.59 -5.76
CA GLU A 134 4.31 -25.38 -4.46
C GLU A 134 4.13 -26.60 -3.55
N GLU A 135 5.26 -27.12 -3.08
CA GLU A 135 5.26 -28.32 -2.28
C GLU A 135 4.83 -28.05 -0.85
N ARG A 136 3.97 -28.92 -0.35
CA ARG A 136 3.33 -28.80 0.96
C ARG A 136 3.93 -29.80 1.91
N PHE A 137 4.13 -29.39 3.15
CA PHE A 137 4.59 -30.30 4.19
C PHE A 137 3.40 -31.01 4.83
N ALA A 138 3.23 -32.30 4.52
CA ALA A 138 2.14 -33.12 5.04
C ALA A 138 2.68 -34.49 5.47
N ASP A 139 2.19 -34.99 6.60
CA ASP A 139 2.60 -36.30 7.14
C ASP A 139 4.14 -36.47 7.27
N GLY A 140 4.82 -35.40 7.71
CA GLY A 140 6.27 -35.41 7.96
C GLY A 140 7.15 -35.38 6.71
N ARG A 141 6.60 -35.08 5.53
CA ARG A 141 7.34 -35.04 4.26
C ARG A 141 6.82 -33.94 3.34
N CYS A 142 7.64 -33.53 2.39
CA CYS A 142 7.20 -32.66 1.30
C CYS A 142 6.44 -33.46 0.25
N VAL A 143 5.26 -32.96 -0.14
CA VAL A 143 4.42 -33.52 -1.20
C VAL A 143 4.10 -32.42 -2.21
N ALA A 144 4.02 -32.76 -3.50
CA ALA A 144 3.66 -31.79 -4.53
C ALA A 144 2.24 -31.25 -4.31
N GLY A 145 2.08 -29.93 -4.41
CA GLY A 145 0.77 -29.30 -4.54
C GLY A 145 0.25 -29.34 -5.98
N PRO A 146 -0.95 -28.78 -6.23
CA PRO A 146 -1.41 -28.52 -7.59
C PRO A 146 -0.45 -27.57 -8.33
N PRO A 147 -0.21 -27.74 -9.64
CA PRO A 147 0.50 -26.76 -10.45
C PRO A 147 -0.18 -25.39 -10.33
N PRO A 148 0.58 -24.28 -10.21
CA PRO A 148 -0.03 -22.97 -9.95
C PRO A 148 -0.85 -22.45 -11.14
N CYS A 149 -0.56 -22.99 -12.33
CA CYS A 149 -1.11 -22.51 -13.59
C CYS A 149 -2.20 -23.34 -14.23
N ASP A 150 -2.51 -24.52 -13.70
CA ASP A 150 -3.62 -25.31 -14.21
C ASP A 150 -4.92 -24.78 -13.59
N ASP A 151 -5.72 -24.04 -14.36
CA ASP A 151 -7.03 -23.57 -13.89
C ASP A 151 -8.12 -24.65 -13.98
N GLY A 152 -7.78 -25.85 -14.47
CA GLY A 152 -8.70 -26.97 -14.63
C GLY A 152 -9.64 -26.82 -15.82
N ALA A 153 -9.51 -25.76 -16.64
CA ALA A 153 -10.33 -25.56 -17.82
C ALA A 153 -9.65 -26.14 -19.07
N ALA A 154 -10.24 -27.19 -19.64
CA ALA A 154 -9.70 -27.80 -20.87
C ALA A 154 -9.72 -26.87 -22.12
N CYS A 155 -10.30 -25.68 -22.01
CA CYS A 155 -10.38 -24.69 -23.08
C CYS A 155 -9.44 -23.49 -22.90
N THR A 156 -8.53 -23.54 -21.93
CA THR A 156 -7.42 -22.59 -21.76
C THR A 156 -6.11 -23.26 -22.13
N ASP A 157 -5.23 -22.48 -22.75
CA ASP A 157 -3.80 -22.78 -22.88
C ASP A 157 -3.10 -22.12 -21.68
N ASP A 158 -2.72 -22.92 -20.70
CA ASP A 158 -2.06 -22.45 -19.49
C ASP A 158 -0.56 -22.28 -19.70
N VAL A 159 -0.09 -21.04 -19.58
CA VAL A 159 1.30 -20.65 -19.78
C VAL A 159 1.91 -20.23 -18.45
N CYS A 160 2.89 -21.03 -18.00
CA CYS A 160 3.66 -20.74 -16.81
C CYS A 160 5.05 -20.19 -17.18
N ASP A 161 5.43 -19.04 -16.61
CA ASP A 161 6.77 -18.47 -16.73
C ASP A 161 7.55 -18.74 -15.42
N PRO A 162 8.49 -19.70 -15.42
CA PRO A 162 9.23 -20.06 -14.21
C PRO A 162 10.24 -18.99 -13.77
N GLU A 163 10.69 -18.12 -14.67
CA GLU A 163 11.67 -17.07 -14.34
C GLU A 163 10.97 -15.87 -13.68
N LYS A 164 9.81 -15.47 -14.23
CA LYS A 164 9.01 -14.38 -13.67
C LYS A 164 8.07 -14.81 -12.54
N ARG A 165 7.90 -16.13 -12.35
CA ARG A 165 6.93 -16.71 -11.41
C ARG A 165 5.51 -16.18 -11.68
N THR A 166 5.14 -16.11 -12.96
CA THR A 166 3.85 -15.60 -13.40
C THR A 166 3.03 -16.67 -14.09
N CYS A 167 1.73 -16.57 -13.94
CA CYS A 167 0.78 -17.42 -14.63
C CYS A 167 -0.12 -16.67 -15.62
N GLN A 168 -0.37 -17.29 -16.77
CA GLN A 168 -1.36 -16.80 -17.74
C GLN A 168 -2.24 -17.93 -18.23
N HIS A 169 -3.55 -17.76 -18.10
CA HIS A 169 -4.56 -18.66 -18.67
C HIS A 169 -5.05 -18.03 -19.97
N ILE A 170 -4.62 -18.55 -21.13
CA ILE A 170 -4.97 -17.97 -22.43
C ILE A 170 -6.13 -18.77 -23.02
N PRO A 171 -7.34 -18.21 -23.15
CA PRO A 171 -8.46 -18.96 -23.72
C PRO A 171 -8.18 -19.42 -25.16
N SER A 172 -8.43 -20.69 -25.44
CA SER A 172 -8.32 -21.30 -26.76
C SER A 172 -9.68 -21.83 -27.26
N GLY A 173 -9.94 -21.71 -28.57
CA GLY A 173 -11.19 -22.17 -29.16
C GLY A 173 -12.44 -21.38 -28.70
N ALA A 174 -13.51 -22.09 -28.31
CA ALA A 174 -14.81 -21.53 -27.91
C ALA A 174 -14.98 -21.50 -26.38
N CYS A 175 -13.89 -21.28 -25.65
CA CYS A 175 -13.91 -21.23 -24.19
C CYS A 175 -14.95 -20.20 -23.73
N ALA A 176 -15.82 -20.60 -22.81
CA ALA A 176 -16.59 -19.63 -22.06
C ALA A 176 -15.54 -18.78 -21.35
N VAL A 177 -15.55 -17.52 -21.64
CA VAL A 177 -14.57 -16.59 -21.13
C VAL A 177 -15.39 -15.53 -20.50
N CYS A 178 -15.06 -15.20 -19.26
CA CYS A 178 -15.17 -13.81 -18.89
C CYS A 178 -14.10 -13.02 -19.64
N MET A 179 -14.25 -12.95 -20.97
CA MET A 179 -14.05 -11.68 -21.62
C MET A 179 -15.08 -10.76 -20.96
N ALA A 180 -14.88 -9.46 -21.05
CA ALA A 180 -16.08 -8.66 -21.12
C ALA A 180 -16.85 -9.15 -22.39
N THR A 181 -17.65 -10.23 -22.30
CA THR A 181 -19.00 -10.19 -22.84
C THR A 181 -19.82 -9.43 -21.81
N CYS A 182 -19.34 -8.23 -21.47
CA CYS A 182 -20.28 -7.17 -21.47
C CYS A 182 -20.70 -7.10 -22.93
N ASP A 183 -21.93 -7.53 -23.21
CA ASP A 183 -22.56 -7.21 -24.48
C ASP A 183 -22.65 -5.68 -24.47
N PRO A 184 -21.91 -4.97 -25.35
CA PRO A 184 -21.98 -3.52 -25.43
C PRO A 184 -23.43 -3.10 -25.58
N ASP A 185 -24.02 -2.59 -24.50
CA ASP A 185 -25.41 -2.18 -24.56
C ASP A 185 -25.46 -0.76 -25.12
N CYS A 186 -25.50 -0.69 -26.44
CA CYS A 186 -25.71 0.55 -27.17
C CYS A 186 -27.17 0.74 -27.58
N SER A 187 -28.09 -0.07 -27.05
CA SER A 187 -29.49 -0.02 -27.40
C SER A 187 -30.10 1.30 -26.91
N GLY A 188 -30.40 2.19 -27.86
CA GLY A 188 -30.94 3.52 -27.55
C GLY A 188 -29.90 4.56 -27.12
N LYS A 189 -28.60 4.22 -27.14
CA LYS A 189 -27.49 5.13 -26.84
C LYS A 189 -26.95 5.76 -28.13
N LEU A 190 -26.87 7.09 -28.17
CA LEU A 190 -26.22 7.82 -29.27
C LEU A 190 -24.72 7.99 -29.03
N CYS A 191 -24.34 8.08 -27.76
CA CYS A 191 -22.97 8.18 -27.28
C CYS A 191 -22.87 7.50 -25.91
N GLY A 192 -21.66 7.27 -25.40
CA GLY A 192 -21.42 6.98 -23.97
C GLY A 192 -20.85 5.61 -23.72
N ASP A 193 -20.65 5.23 -22.47
CA ASP A 193 -20.08 3.95 -22.08
C ASP A 193 -21.01 2.80 -22.48
N ASP A 194 -20.43 1.73 -23.04
CA ASP A 194 -21.18 0.55 -23.46
C ASP A 194 -21.40 -0.47 -22.33
N GLY A 195 -20.92 -0.16 -21.13
CA GLY A 195 -20.89 -1.00 -19.94
C GLY A 195 -19.65 -1.89 -19.85
N CYS A 196 -18.78 -1.84 -20.87
CA CYS A 196 -17.73 -2.83 -21.13
C CYS A 196 -16.34 -2.22 -21.16
N GLY A 197 -16.19 -0.95 -20.80
CA GLY A 197 -14.97 -0.17 -21.02
C GLY A 197 -14.79 0.28 -22.48
N GLY A 198 -15.80 0.07 -23.34
CA GLY A 198 -15.90 0.64 -24.68
C GLY A 198 -16.86 1.83 -24.72
N GLN A 199 -17.13 2.33 -25.93
CA GLN A 199 -18.06 3.45 -26.13
C GLN A 199 -19.07 3.13 -27.23
N CYS A 200 -20.34 3.42 -26.95
CA CYS A 200 -21.42 3.45 -27.91
C CYS A 200 -21.31 4.74 -28.72
N GLY A 201 -21.12 4.64 -30.04
CA GLY A 201 -21.15 5.81 -30.95
C GLY A 201 -20.07 6.86 -30.68
N THR A 202 -20.11 7.94 -31.45
CA THR A 202 -19.22 9.10 -31.28
C THR A 202 -19.98 10.37 -31.57
N CYS A 203 -19.77 11.40 -30.75
CA CYS A 203 -20.46 12.66 -30.96
C CYS A 203 -19.86 13.46 -32.13
N PRO A 204 -20.70 14.20 -32.89
CA PRO A 204 -20.24 15.13 -33.91
C PRO A 204 -19.31 16.19 -33.32
N ALA A 205 -18.45 16.78 -34.16
CA ALA A 205 -17.54 17.84 -33.73
C ALA A 205 -18.25 18.96 -32.97
N GLY A 206 -17.73 19.31 -31.78
CA GLY A 206 -18.32 20.32 -30.90
C GLY A 206 -19.44 19.79 -29.99
N GLN A 207 -19.64 18.48 -29.92
CA GLN A 207 -20.51 17.80 -28.97
C GLN A 207 -19.74 16.74 -28.18
N ALA A 208 -20.11 16.55 -26.93
CA ALA A 208 -19.59 15.48 -26.06
C ALA A 208 -20.75 14.69 -25.46
N CYS A 209 -20.44 13.54 -24.87
CA CYS A 209 -21.49 12.63 -24.42
C CYS A 209 -22.00 12.98 -23.03
N ALA A 210 -23.33 13.11 -22.90
CA ALA A 210 -24.00 13.15 -21.61
C ALA A 210 -24.27 11.72 -21.12
N GLN A 211 -23.33 11.13 -20.36
CA GLN A 211 -23.39 9.71 -19.97
C GLN A 211 -24.69 9.34 -19.24
N GLY A 212 -25.23 10.23 -18.40
CA GLY A 212 -26.47 9.96 -17.66
C GLY A 212 -27.72 9.75 -18.53
N VAL A 213 -27.70 10.18 -19.79
CA VAL A 213 -28.81 10.03 -20.75
C VAL A 213 -28.39 9.48 -22.11
N PHE A 214 -27.11 9.18 -22.31
CA PHE A 214 -26.52 8.62 -23.53
C PHE A 214 -26.80 9.42 -24.82
N GLU A 215 -26.91 10.75 -24.71
CA GLU A 215 -27.16 11.66 -25.83
C GLU A 215 -25.98 12.60 -26.08
N CYS A 216 -25.70 12.90 -27.35
CA CYS A 216 -24.74 13.93 -27.71
C CYS A 216 -25.30 15.32 -27.42
N ARG A 217 -24.55 16.08 -26.62
CA ARG A 217 -24.91 17.45 -26.24
C ARG A 217 -23.80 18.41 -26.65
N PRO A 218 -24.13 19.68 -26.94
CA PRO A 218 -23.13 20.69 -27.28
C PRO A 218 -22.08 20.86 -26.18
N GLU A 219 -20.80 20.85 -26.54
CA GLU A 219 -19.68 21.17 -25.64
C GLU A 219 -19.74 22.62 -25.11
N THR A 220 -20.70 23.42 -25.56
CA THR A 220 -20.98 24.79 -25.11
C THR A 220 -22.09 24.86 -24.06
N GLN A 221 -22.67 23.73 -23.64
CA GLN A 221 -23.65 23.73 -22.57
C GLN A 221 -23.02 24.16 -21.24
N ALA A 222 -23.81 24.70 -20.32
CA ALA A 222 -23.31 25.12 -19.02
C ALA A 222 -22.68 23.94 -18.25
N GLY A 223 -21.57 24.20 -17.56
CA GLY A 223 -20.84 23.17 -16.79
C GLY A 223 -19.78 22.43 -17.58
N THR A 224 -19.42 22.91 -18.78
CA THR A 224 -18.38 22.34 -19.65
C THR A 224 -17.15 23.22 -19.68
N CYS A 225 -16.03 22.71 -20.22
CA CYS A 225 -14.83 23.53 -20.42
C CYS A 225 -15.02 24.73 -21.35
N ARG A 226 -15.98 24.69 -22.30
CA ARG A 226 -16.26 25.85 -23.18
C ARG A 226 -17.27 26.82 -22.61
N ASN A 227 -18.08 26.40 -21.64
CA ASN A 227 -19.05 27.25 -20.94
C ASN A 227 -19.12 26.84 -19.46
N PRO A 228 -18.04 27.11 -18.70
CA PRO A 228 -17.97 26.72 -17.30
C PRO A 228 -18.95 27.53 -16.47
N LEU A 229 -19.51 26.89 -15.43
CA LEU A 229 -20.37 27.58 -14.48
C LEU A 229 -19.55 28.57 -13.65
N PRO A 230 -20.04 29.77 -13.34
CA PRO A 230 -19.38 30.60 -12.35
C PRO A 230 -19.43 29.88 -10.99
N LEU A 231 -18.28 29.74 -10.32
CA LEU A 231 -18.22 29.08 -9.02
C LEU A 231 -19.12 29.77 -7.99
N LEU A 232 -19.18 31.11 -8.06
CA LEU A 232 -20.02 31.95 -7.21
C LEU A 232 -20.79 32.96 -8.06
N ALA A 233 -21.93 33.42 -7.54
CA ALA A 233 -22.69 34.49 -8.17
C ALA A 233 -21.84 35.76 -8.38
N SER A 234 -22.09 36.46 -9.49
CA SER A 234 -21.37 37.69 -9.82
C SER A 234 -21.48 38.72 -8.70
N GLY A 235 -20.34 39.29 -8.30
CA GLY A 235 -20.25 40.28 -7.22
C GLY A 235 -20.08 39.70 -5.82
N THR A 236 -20.18 38.37 -5.64
CA THR A 236 -19.86 37.72 -4.37
C THR A 236 -18.35 37.76 -4.12
N PRO A 237 -17.88 38.23 -2.95
CA PRO A 237 -16.47 38.15 -2.60
C PRO A 237 -15.98 36.71 -2.58
N LEU A 238 -14.85 36.42 -3.24
CA LEU A 238 -14.26 35.07 -3.26
C LEU A 238 -13.72 34.69 -1.88
N VAL A 239 -12.96 35.57 -1.21
CA VAL A 239 -12.39 35.29 0.11
C VAL A 239 -13.52 35.05 1.13
N GLY A 240 -13.48 33.90 1.79
CA GLY A 240 -14.53 33.42 2.69
C GLY A 240 -14.88 31.95 2.45
N ASP A 241 -15.91 31.49 3.15
CA ASP A 241 -16.48 30.15 3.06
C ASP A 241 -17.70 30.14 2.14
N HIS A 242 -17.78 29.14 1.26
CA HIS A 242 -18.86 28.98 0.30
C HIS A 242 -19.30 27.52 0.25
N VAL A 243 -20.61 27.33 0.13
CA VAL A 243 -21.23 26.01 -0.07
C VAL A 243 -21.96 26.05 -1.39
N ILE A 244 -21.56 25.20 -2.33
CA ILE A 244 -22.15 25.05 -3.65
C ILE A 244 -22.90 23.72 -3.69
N GLN A 245 -24.17 23.77 -4.06
CA GLN A 245 -24.97 22.59 -4.38
C GLN A 245 -24.89 22.39 -5.89
N GLY A 246 -24.40 21.23 -6.32
CA GLY A 246 -24.22 20.88 -7.73
C GLY A 246 -24.79 19.51 -8.05
N ASP A 247 -24.76 19.15 -9.34
CA ASP A 247 -25.24 17.87 -9.83
C ASP A 247 -24.52 17.50 -11.14
N THR A 248 -23.80 16.40 -11.15
CA THR A 248 -23.09 15.88 -12.33
C THR A 248 -23.97 15.02 -13.22
N SER A 249 -25.20 14.66 -12.81
CA SER A 249 -26.06 13.71 -13.55
C SER A 249 -26.32 14.10 -15.02
N ASN A 250 -26.27 15.40 -15.32
CA ASN A 250 -26.47 15.95 -16.67
C ASN A 250 -25.17 16.50 -17.31
N GLY A 251 -24.03 16.21 -16.68
CA GLY A 251 -22.69 16.58 -17.15
C GLY A 251 -22.30 15.86 -18.44
N LEU A 252 -21.19 16.29 -19.04
CA LEU A 252 -20.59 15.62 -20.19
C LEU A 252 -19.26 15.05 -19.77
N HIS A 253 -18.93 13.85 -20.24
CA HIS A 253 -17.57 13.33 -20.11
C HIS A 253 -16.67 14.00 -21.17
N GLN A 254 -15.88 14.99 -20.75
CA GLN A 254 -14.90 15.70 -21.62
C GLN A 254 -13.47 15.51 -21.13
N LEU A 255 -13.28 15.05 -19.89
CA LEU A 255 -12.03 15.02 -19.17
C LEU A 255 -11.78 13.62 -18.61
N VAL A 256 -10.52 13.19 -18.64
CA VAL A 256 -10.06 12.05 -17.86
C VAL A 256 -9.19 12.61 -16.74
N PRO A 257 -9.56 12.40 -15.47
CA PRO A 257 -8.78 12.78 -14.32
C PRO A 257 -7.29 12.41 -14.44
N SER A 258 -6.39 13.35 -14.16
CA SER A 258 -4.95 13.04 -14.18
C SER A 258 -4.52 12.09 -13.05
N CYS A 259 -5.29 12.06 -11.96
CA CYS A 259 -5.13 11.19 -10.80
C CYS A 259 -5.98 9.90 -10.87
N ASN A 260 -6.93 9.80 -11.80
CA ASN A 260 -7.71 8.59 -12.04
C ASN A 260 -7.90 8.40 -13.56
N ARG A 261 -6.93 7.73 -14.19
CA ARG A 261 -6.86 7.63 -15.66
C ARG A 261 -7.88 6.67 -16.27
N THR A 262 -8.63 5.96 -15.44
CA THR A 262 -9.65 4.99 -15.84
C THR A 262 -11.05 5.56 -15.77
N SER A 263 -11.25 6.72 -15.15
CA SER A 263 -12.59 7.30 -15.04
C SER A 263 -13.17 7.66 -16.41
N THR A 264 -14.42 7.22 -16.62
CA THR A 264 -15.28 7.59 -17.74
C THR A 264 -16.53 8.36 -17.25
N ALA A 265 -16.47 8.89 -16.03
CA ALA A 265 -17.56 9.59 -15.36
C ALA A 265 -17.86 10.96 -16.01
N VAL A 266 -19.02 11.54 -15.66
CA VAL A 266 -19.42 12.87 -16.12
C VAL A 266 -19.03 13.94 -15.12
N GLU A 267 -18.53 15.07 -15.63
CA GLU A 267 -18.09 16.17 -14.78
C GLU A 267 -19.02 17.40 -14.78
N SER A 268 -18.79 18.27 -13.80
CA SER A 268 -19.26 19.66 -13.76
C SER A 268 -18.08 20.62 -13.61
N VAL A 269 -17.91 21.50 -14.60
CA VAL A 269 -16.81 22.48 -14.64
C VAL A 269 -17.26 23.84 -14.12
N TYR A 270 -16.57 24.32 -13.10
CA TYR A 270 -16.72 25.67 -12.54
C TYR A 270 -15.52 26.55 -12.87
N THR A 271 -15.71 27.87 -12.89
CA THR A 271 -14.64 28.85 -13.08
C THR A 271 -14.68 29.97 -12.04
N PHE A 272 -13.49 30.46 -11.68
CA PHE A 272 -13.30 31.62 -10.81
C PHE A 272 -11.99 32.35 -11.14
N THR A 273 -11.90 33.63 -10.78
CA THR A 273 -10.72 34.47 -11.05
C THR A 273 -10.15 35.04 -9.75
N LEU A 274 -8.87 34.79 -9.51
CA LEU A 274 -8.11 35.34 -8.40
C LEU A 274 -7.35 36.59 -8.82
N THR A 275 -7.49 37.67 -8.04
CA THR A 275 -6.76 38.94 -8.26
C THR A 275 -5.45 39.02 -7.46
N GLY A 276 -5.32 38.18 -6.43
CA GLY A 276 -4.17 38.11 -5.54
C GLY A 276 -3.84 36.66 -5.23
N LYS A 277 -2.66 36.44 -4.61
CA LYS A 277 -2.30 35.13 -4.09
C LYS A 277 -3.33 34.72 -3.03
N THR A 278 -3.90 33.54 -3.17
CA THR A 278 -5.06 33.09 -2.38
C THR A 278 -4.88 31.62 -2.04
N GLY A 279 -5.09 31.23 -0.79
CA GLY A 279 -5.15 29.82 -0.45
C GLY A 279 -6.53 29.25 -0.72
N LEU A 280 -6.58 28.01 -1.18
CA LEU A 280 -7.79 27.27 -1.49
C LEU A 280 -7.84 26.02 -0.63
N GLU A 281 -9.01 25.75 -0.07
CA GLU A 281 -9.45 24.45 0.42
C GLU A 281 -10.78 24.15 -0.29
N ALA A 282 -10.84 23.06 -1.04
CA ALA A 282 -12.07 22.60 -1.68
C ALA A 282 -12.32 21.14 -1.32
N ARG A 283 -13.55 20.83 -0.91
CA ARG A 283 -14.02 19.50 -0.55
C ARG A 283 -15.35 19.23 -1.19
N VAL A 284 -15.49 18.06 -1.80
CA VAL A 284 -16.73 17.63 -2.40
C VAL A 284 -17.19 16.33 -1.76
N SER A 285 -18.50 16.18 -1.60
CA SER A 285 -19.14 14.99 -1.04
C SER A 285 -20.49 14.73 -1.72
N GLY A 286 -20.93 13.48 -1.70
CA GLY A 286 -22.25 13.06 -2.21
C GLY A 286 -22.22 11.71 -2.93
N TYR A 287 -21.06 11.37 -3.49
CA TYR A 287 -20.72 10.10 -4.12
C TYR A 287 -19.18 10.01 -4.21
N ASP A 288 -18.65 8.94 -4.80
CA ASP A 288 -17.21 8.78 -5.02
C ASP A 288 -16.70 9.70 -6.14
N THR A 289 -16.11 10.81 -5.73
CA THR A 289 -15.83 11.97 -6.61
C THR A 289 -14.35 12.07 -6.95
N VAL A 290 -14.01 12.69 -8.08
CA VAL A 290 -12.64 13.15 -8.36
C VAL A 290 -12.64 14.66 -8.57
N LEU A 291 -11.75 15.38 -7.88
CA LEU A 291 -11.67 16.84 -7.91
C LEU A 291 -10.41 17.32 -8.62
N HIS A 292 -10.58 18.14 -9.66
CA HIS A 292 -9.48 18.74 -10.41
C HIS A 292 -9.44 20.24 -10.28
N LEU A 293 -8.21 20.76 -10.27
CA LEU A 293 -7.96 22.17 -10.46
C LEU A 293 -7.01 22.42 -11.63
N ARG A 294 -7.41 23.33 -12.51
CA ARG A 294 -6.60 23.77 -13.66
C ARG A 294 -6.53 25.28 -13.72
N LYS A 295 -5.47 25.80 -14.34
CA LYS A 295 -5.26 27.24 -14.52
C LYS A 295 -5.35 27.60 -16.00
N GLN A 296 -6.12 28.62 -16.33
CA GLN A 296 -6.10 29.23 -17.65
C GLN A 296 -4.75 29.91 -17.89
N ARG A 297 -4.10 29.59 -19.01
CA ARG A 297 -2.78 30.14 -19.39
C ARG A 297 -2.82 30.87 -20.73
N GLY A 298 -3.75 30.52 -21.61
CA GLY A 298 -3.95 31.11 -22.93
C GLY A 298 -5.27 31.87 -23.07
N ALA A 299 -5.41 32.51 -24.23
CA ALA A 299 -6.65 33.21 -24.60
C ALA A 299 -7.83 32.25 -24.79
N ASN A 300 -7.55 31.00 -25.19
CA ASN A 300 -8.56 29.94 -25.31
C ASN A 300 -8.62 29.11 -24.02
N GLY A 301 -9.33 29.61 -23.01
CA GLY A 301 -9.44 28.95 -21.71
C GLY A 301 -10.00 27.52 -21.78
N ALA A 302 -10.82 27.21 -22.77
CA ALA A 302 -11.36 25.85 -22.96
C ALA A 302 -10.27 24.82 -23.27
N ALA A 303 -9.24 25.19 -24.05
CA ALA A 303 -8.14 24.27 -24.36
C ALA A 303 -7.29 23.98 -23.13
N ASP A 304 -7.02 24.98 -22.29
CA ASP A 304 -6.33 24.77 -21.02
C ASP A 304 -7.17 23.96 -20.02
N CYS A 305 -8.49 24.15 -20.05
CA CYS A 305 -9.42 23.35 -19.26
C CYS A 305 -9.44 21.89 -19.70
N LEU A 306 -9.30 21.58 -21.00
CA LEU A 306 -9.31 20.21 -21.54
C LEU A 306 -7.95 19.48 -21.45
N ASP A 307 -6.88 20.15 -21.06
CA ASP A 307 -5.52 19.59 -21.03
C ASP A 307 -5.27 18.77 -19.76
N ASN A 308 -5.43 17.45 -19.85
CA ASN A 308 -5.31 16.49 -18.73
C ASN A 308 -3.85 16.10 -18.40
N THR A 309 -2.86 16.76 -19.01
CA THR A 309 -1.45 16.41 -18.74
C THR A 309 -1.02 16.84 -17.34
N ALA A 310 -0.13 16.09 -16.71
CA ALA A 310 0.39 16.41 -15.38
C ALA A 310 1.01 17.83 -15.29
N ALA A 311 1.52 18.36 -16.41
CA ALA A 311 2.05 19.72 -16.49
C ALA A 311 0.98 20.83 -16.36
N ARG A 312 -0.30 20.46 -16.48
CA ARG A 312 -1.45 21.36 -16.65
C ARG A 312 -2.43 21.24 -15.50
N THR A 313 -2.51 20.07 -14.89
CA THR A 313 -3.12 19.86 -13.58
C THR A 313 -2.39 20.69 -12.52
N VAL A 314 -3.15 21.53 -11.80
CA VAL A 314 -2.64 22.30 -10.65
C VAL A 314 -2.77 21.46 -9.37
N ALA A 315 -3.92 20.80 -9.20
CA ALA A 315 -4.17 19.84 -8.13
C ALA A 315 -5.18 18.81 -8.61
N CYS A 316 -5.11 17.62 -8.03
CA CYS A 316 -5.99 16.48 -8.32
C CYS A 316 -6.08 15.64 -7.05
N SER A 317 -7.27 15.18 -6.72
CA SER A 317 -7.51 14.18 -5.69
C SER A 317 -8.76 13.43 -6.10
N ASP A 318 -8.74 12.12 -5.91
CA ASP A 318 -9.88 11.20 -5.98
C ASP A 318 -10.41 10.88 -4.59
N ASP A 319 -9.59 11.03 -3.55
CA ASP A 319 -10.03 10.86 -2.18
C ASP A 319 -9.78 12.09 -1.31
N SER A 320 -10.65 12.28 -0.33
CA SER A 320 -10.49 13.19 0.78
C SER A 320 -10.17 12.36 2.00
N SER A 321 -9.02 12.61 2.62
CA SER A 321 -8.68 12.10 3.95
C SER A 321 -9.91 12.22 4.88
N PRO A 322 -10.59 11.11 5.26
CA PRO A 322 -12.00 11.15 5.65
C PRO A 322 -12.20 11.64 7.11
N PRO A 323 -13.43 11.70 7.68
CA PRO A 323 -14.70 11.11 7.22
C PRO A 323 -15.42 11.95 6.15
N GLY A 324 -15.05 11.79 4.89
CA GLY A 324 -15.87 12.11 3.73
C GLY A 324 -16.15 10.81 3.00
N ASP A 325 -17.43 10.50 2.79
CA ASP A 325 -17.93 9.33 2.07
C ASP A 325 -17.37 9.28 0.63
N TYR A 326 -16.18 8.69 0.43
CA TYR A 326 -15.48 8.61 -0.87
C TYR A 326 -15.34 9.97 -1.60
N GLY A 327 -15.52 11.08 -0.88
CA GLY A 327 -15.48 12.43 -1.45
C GLY A 327 -14.04 12.87 -1.71
N SER A 328 -13.82 13.91 -2.51
CA SER A 328 -12.49 14.42 -2.88
C SER A 328 -12.09 15.73 -2.21
N ARG A 329 -10.79 15.99 -2.06
CA ARG A 329 -10.25 17.21 -1.42
C ARG A 329 -8.96 17.72 -2.06
N ILE A 330 -8.90 19.01 -2.35
CA ILE A 330 -7.66 19.71 -2.72
C ILE A 330 -7.40 20.90 -1.79
N SER A 331 -6.13 21.12 -1.45
CA SER A 331 -5.70 22.22 -0.58
C SER A 331 -4.33 22.75 -0.97
N LEU A 332 -4.25 24.01 -1.40
CA LEU A 332 -3.02 24.60 -1.93
C LEU A 332 -3.09 26.13 -2.04
N ALA A 333 -1.93 26.77 -2.20
CA ALA A 333 -1.85 28.19 -2.52
C ALA A 333 -1.92 28.41 -4.04
N LEU A 334 -2.72 29.37 -4.46
CA LEU A 334 -2.93 29.73 -5.86
C LEU A 334 -2.42 31.14 -6.13
N ASP A 335 -1.70 31.28 -7.23
CA ASP A 335 -1.31 32.58 -7.78
C ASP A 335 -2.50 33.28 -8.46
N PRO A 336 -2.44 34.61 -8.67
CA PRO A 336 -3.45 35.32 -9.46
C PRO A 336 -3.69 34.68 -10.83
N GLY A 337 -4.95 34.68 -11.29
CA GLY A 337 -5.35 34.12 -12.57
C GLY A 337 -6.75 33.52 -12.54
N THR A 338 -7.21 33.05 -13.70
CA THR A 338 -8.47 32.32 -13.85
C THR A 338 -8.22 30.82 -13.74
N TYR A 339 -9.09 30.15 -12.99
CA TYR A 339 -9.00 28.71 -12.71
C TYR A 339 -10.29 28.00 -13.13
N PHE A 340 -10.16 26.70 -13.35
CA PHE A 340 -11.25 25.75 -13.53
C PHE A 340 -11.21 24.75 -12.37
N LEU A 341 -12.31 24.64 -11.63
CA LEU A 341 -12.52 23.62 -10.60
C LEU A 341 -13.54 22.63 -11.15
N ILE A 342 -13.13 21.38 -11.31
CA ILE A 342 -13.91 20.35 -12.00
C ILE A 342 -14.25 19.28 -10.97
N VAL A 343 -15.54 19.04 -10.77
CA VAL A 343 -16.06 17.92 -9.96
C VAL A 343 -16.43 16.80 -10.92
N ASP A 344 -15.82 15.64 -10.76
CA ASP A 344 -16.00 14.44 -11.58
C ASP A 344 -16.35 13.24 -10.68
N GLY A 345 -16.60 12.08 -11.28
CA GLY A 345 -16.76 10.80 -10.58
C GLY A 345 -15.57 9.87 -10.74
N PHE A 346 -15.43 8.92 -9.83
CA PHE A 346 -14.36 7.91 -9.88
C PHE A 346 -14.52 6.95 -11.07
N ASP A 347 -15.74 6.54 -11.39
CA ASP A 347 -16.06 5.71 -12.55
C ASP A 347 -17.44 6.05 -13.14
N SER A 348 -17.84 5.40 -14.23
CA SER A 348 -19.10 5.65 -14.93
C SER A 348 -20.37 5.46 -14.07
N THR A 349 -20.25 4.79 -12.92
CA THR A 349 -21.36 4.59 -11.96
C THR A 349 -21.46 5.71 -10.94
N GLN A 350 -20.46 6.60 -10.85
CA GLN A 350 -20.33 7.64 -9.85
C GLN A 350 -20.72 9.01 -10.42
N ALA A 351 -22.01 9.34 -10.35
CA ALA A 351 -22.54 10.65 -10.72
C ALA A 351 -23.79 10.97 -9.88
N GLY A 352 -24.07 12.25 -9.68
CA GLY A 352 -25.21 12.66 -8.88
C GLY A 352 -25.15 14.06 -8.31
N PRO A 353 -26.11 14.40 -7.43
CA PRO A 353 -26.05 15.61 -6.63
C PRO A 353 -24.85 15.57 -5.68
N PHE A 354 -24.18 16.70 -5.53
CA PHE A 354 -23.04 16.85 -4.61
C PHE A 354 -23.09 18.17 -3.85
N THR A 355 -22.40 18.19 -2.70
CA THR A 355 -22.08 19.40 -1.96
C THR A 355 -20.60 19.70 -2.10
N LEU A 356 -20.27 20.87 -2.64
CA LEU A 356 -18.91 21.38 -2.76
C LEU A 356 -18.71 22.52 -1.75
N ASN A 357 -17.90 22.26 -0.72
CA ASN A 357 -17.48 23.24 0.26
C ASN A 357 -16.15 23.85 -0.17
N VAL A 358 -16.11 25.17 -0.38
CA VAL A 358 -14.91 25.88 -0.83
C VAL A 358 -14.60 27.03 0.10
N ARG A 359 -13.35 27.09 0.54
CA ARG A 359 -12.82 28.18 1.33
C ARG A 359 -11.65 28.84 0.62
N PHE A 360 -11.77 30.15 0.42
CA PHE A 360 -10.68 30.99 -0.08
C PHE A 360 -10.12 31.85 1.04
N ALA A 361 -8.83 31.70 1.31
CA ALA A 361 -8.11 32.47 2.32
C ALA A 361 -7.16 33.48 1.69
N ALA A 362 -7.14 34.70 2.24
CA ALA A 362 -6.34 35.80 1.70
C ALA A 362 -4.83 35.55 1.80
N ASN A 363 -4.05 36.27 0.99
CA ASN A 363 -2.58 36.31 1.03
C ASN A 363 -1.88 34.95 0.82
N GLY A 364 -2.55 33.99 0.18
CA GLY A 364 -1.99 32.67 -0.09
C GLY A 364 -1.91 31.76 1.13
N CYS A 365 -2.59 32.09 2.23
CA CYS A 365 -2.64 31.21 3.40
C CYS A 365 -3.46 29.96 3.09
N VAL A 366 -2.85 28.78 3.12
CA VAL A 366 -3.52 27.51 2.83
C VAL A 366 -4.24 27.00 4.08
N PRO A 367 -5.58 26.85 4.05
CA PRO A 367 -6.34 26.33 5.19
C PRO A 367 -5.91 24.92 5.57
N LYS A 368 -5.69 24.68 6.86
CA LYS A 368 -5.15 23.42 7.41
C LYS A 368 -6.24 22.60 8.09
N CYS A 369 -7.07 22.00 7.26
CA CYS A 369 -8.27 21.33 7.74
C CYS A 369 -8.26 19.82 7.57
N ASP A 370 -7.17 19.25 7.07
CA ASP A 370 -7.01 17.81 6.95
C ASP A 370 -7.34 17.08 8.28
N GLY A 371 -8.18 16.04 8.19
CA GLY A 371 -8.78 15.29 9.31
C GLY A 371 -9.77 16.04 10.22
N VAL A 372 -10.18 17.26 9.86
CA VAL A 372 -11.17 18.08 10.59
C VAL A 372 -12.24 18.60 9.64
N TYR A 373 -13.52 18.42 9.99
CA TYR A 373 -14.70 18.77 9.18
C TYR A 373 -15.51 19.93 9.75
N CYS A 374 -15.28 20.25 11.01
CA CYS A 374 -15.96 21.33 11.67
C CYS A 374 -15.11 21.98 12.73
N GLY A 375 -15.39 23.25 12.99
CA GLY A 375 -14.73 23.99 14.06
C GLY A 375 -13.21 24.04 13.88
N GLY A 376 -12.50 24.22 14.98
CA GLY A 376 -11.05 24.43 14.96
C GLY A 376 -10.64 25.73 14.28
N SER A 377 -9.34 26.02 14.31
CA SER A 377 -8.76 27.06 13.45
C SER A 377 -8.15 26.40 12.22
N ASP A 378 -8.43 26.96 11.06
CA ASP A 378 -7.80 26.56 9.80
C ASP A 378 -6.36 27.11 9.63
N GLY A 379 -5.85 27.87 10.60
CA GLY A 379 -4.57 28.58 10.51
C GLY A 379 -4.59 29.83 9.62
N CYS A 380 -5.72 30.17 9.02
CA CYS A 380 -5.90 31.27 8.07
C CYS A 380 -7.03 32.24 8.47
N GLY A 381 -7.42 32.24 9.74
CA GLY A 381 -8.40 33.16 10.31
C GLY A 381 -9.85 32.71 10.19
N GLY A 382 -10.11 31.44 9.87
CA GLY A 382 -11.43 30.83 9.97
C GLY A 382 -11.39 29.45 10.61
N ASN A 383 -12.31 28.59 10.20
CA ASN A 383 -12.49 27.24 10.74
C ASN A 383 -12.55 26.20 9.62
N CYS A 384 -12.59 24.92 10.00
CA CYS A 384 -12.56 23.80 9.08
C CYS A 384 -13.94 23.27 8.68
N GLY A 385 -14.96 24.12 8.81
CA GLY A 385 -16.34 23.80 8.47
C GLY A 385 -17.30 24.02 9.62
N VAL A 386 -18.58 23.82 9.34
CA VAL A 386 -19.69 23.92 10.29
C VAL A 386 -20.62 22.73 10.09
N CYS A 387 -21.18 22.23 11.18
CA CYS A 387 -22.10 21.10 11.12
C CYS A 387 -23.52 21.51 10.72
N GLY A 388 -24.31 20.53 10.27
CA GLY A 388 -25.72 20.74 9.99
C GLY A 388 -26.51 21.16 11.23
N GLY A 389 -27.73 21.66 11.02
CA GLY A 389 -28.55 22.23 12.11
C GLY A 389 -28.90 21.27 13.25
N ASN A 390 -28.85 19.96 13.01
CA ASN A 390 -29.14 18.91 14.00
C ASN A 390 -27.86 18.26 14.56
N GLU A 391 -26.70 18.84 14.32
CA GLU A 391 -25.40 18.30 14.66
C GLU A 391 -24.57 19.29 15.48
N SER A 392 -23.57 18.79 16.18
CA SER A 392 -22.62 19.55 16.94
C SER A 392 -21.21 19.10 16.59
N CYS A 393 -20.28 20.05 16.59
CA CYS A 393 -18.90 19.76 16.31
C CYS A 393 -18.20 19.17 17.52
N VAL A 394 -17.85 17.89 17.46
CA VAL A 394 -17.15 17.16 18.52
C VAL A 394 -15.82 16.65 17.97
N LYS A 395 -14.70 17.17 18.48
CA LYS A 395 -13.34 16.82 18.03
C LYS A 395 -13.16 16.87 16.51
N GLY A 396 -13.73 17.91 15.88
CA GLY A 396 -13.60 18.10 14.43
C GLY A 396 -14.58 17.29 13.58
N ARG A 397 -15.53 16.57 14.18
CA ARG A 397 -16.56 15.80 13.47
C ARG A 397 -17.96 16.31 13.77
N CYS A 398 -18.83 16.23 12.78
CA CYS A 398 -20.23 16.53 12.94
C CYS A 398 -20.97 15.30 13.44
N LEU A 399 -21.42 15.35 14.68
CA LEU A 399 -22.18 14.30 15.33
C LEU A 399 -23.55 14.85 15.72
N ALA A 400 -24.57 13.99 15.80
CA ALA A 400 -25.93 14.39 16.20
C ALA A 400 -25.93 15.24 17.48
N ASN A 401 -26.88 16.17 17.60
CA ASN A 401 -27.00 17.07 18.76
C ASN A 401 -28.42 16.99 19.39
N PRO A 402 -28.56 16.53 20.65
CA PRO A 402 -27.49 16.04 21.52
C PRO A 402 -26.96 14.68 21.04
N CYS A 403 -25.65 14.49 21.10
CA CYS A 403 -25.08 13.18 20.88
C CYS A 403 -25.30 12.36 22.16
N ILE A 404 -26.01 11.25 22.07
CA ILE A 404 -26.29 10.37 23.20
C ILE A 404 -25.36 9.15 23.07
N PRO A 405 -24.30 9.04 23.90
CA PRO A 405 -23.44 7.86 23.88
C PRO A 405 -24.25 6.59 24.11
N ASN A 406 -24.09 5.59 23.25
CA ASN A 406 -24.72 4.29 23.40
C ASN A 406 -23.69 3.22 23.77
N CYS A 407 -23.72 2.85 25.06
CA CYS A 407 -22.90 1.80 25.64
C CYS A 407 -23.72 0.67 26.27
N ASP A 408 -25.03 0.66 26.03
CA ASP A 408 -25.89 -0.36 26.59
C ASP A 408 -25.53 -1.72 25.99
N GLY A 409 -25.09 -2.64 26.85
CA GLY A 409 -24.65 -3.98 26.44
C GLY A 409 -23.22 -4.06 25.89
N LYS A 410 -22.44 -2.97 25.89
CA LYS A 410 -21.04 -2.95 25.45
C LYS A 410 -20.07 -2.94 26.63
N GLU A 411 -19.01 -3.73 26.53
CA GLU A 411 -17.84 -3.72 27.43
C GLU A 411 -16.73 -2.80 26.89
N CYS A 412 -16.69 -2.60 25.56
CA CYS A 412 -15.67 -1.86 24.85
C CYS A 412 -16.23 -1.27 23.53
N GLY A 413 -15.39 -0.53 22.80
CA GLY A 413 -15.72 -0.02 21.46
C GLY A 413 -16.33 1.39 21.46
N ASP A 414 -16.57 1.93 20.25
CA ASP A 414 -17.05 3.31 20.08
C ASP A 414 -18.47 3.49 20.63
N ASN A 415 -18.73 4.65 21.23
CA ASN A 415 -20.01 5.00 21.85
C ASN A 415 -20.96 5.80 20.93
N GLY A 416 -20.61 6.02 19.67
CA GLY A 416 -21.34 6.83 18.68
C GLY A 416 -21.13 8.33 18.81
N CYS A 417 -20.34 8.79 19.79
CA CYS A 417 -20.18 10.19 20.17
C CYS A 417 -18.71 10.64 20.29
N GLY A 418 -17.79 9.95 19.59
CA GLY A 418 -16.35 10.25 19.62
C GLY A 418 -15.65 9.89 20.95
N GLY A 419 -16.30 9.04 21.75
CA GLY A 419 -15.76 8.38 22.94
C GLY A 419 -15.93 6.86 22.86
N GLN A 420 -15.62 6.16 23.95
CA GLN A 420 -15.64 4.70 24.01
C GLN A 420 -16.42 4.18 25.22
N CYS A 421 -16.96 2.97 25.12
CA CYS A 421 -17.78 2.32 26.15
C CYS A 421 -16.99 1.58 27.24
N GLY A 422 -15.69 1.38 27.02
CA GLY A 422 -14.77 0.74 27.96
C GLY A 422 -13.49 0.29 27.26
N PHE A 423 -12.68 -0.51 27.95
CA PHE A 423 -11.42 -1.08 27.44
C PHE A 423 -11.32 -2.55 27.83
N CYS A 424 -10.75 -3.37 26.94
CA CYS A 424 -10.58 -4.79 27.20
C CYS A 424 -9.39 -5.09 28.12
N PRO A 425 -9.59 -5.89 29.19
CA PRO A 425 -8.52 -6.30 30.08
C PRO A 425 -7.66 -7.42 29.46
N ASN A 426 -6.52 -7.74 30.09
CA ASN A 426 -5.76 -8.98 29.85
C ASN A 426 -5.38 -9.30 28.38
N ALA A 427 -5.19 -8.28 27.54
CA ALA A 427 -4.92 -8.42 26.11
C ALA A 427 -6.05 -9.06 25.28
N GLU A 428 -7.29 -9.04 25.80
CA GLU A 428 -8.49 -9.27 25.01
C GLU A 428 -8.67 -8.15 23.98
N LEU A 429 -9.33 -8.47 22.87
CA LEU A 429 -9.64 -7.54 21.80
C LEU A 429 -11.13 -7.23 21.80
N CYS A 430 -11.45 -5.99 21.46
CA CYS A 430 -12.83 -5.55 21.38
C CYS A 430 -13.45 -6.04 20.07
N VAL A 431 -14.51 -6.83 20.14
CA VAL A 431 -15.24 -7.29 18.95
C VAL A 431 -16.20 -6.20 18.50
N PRO A 432 -16.03 -5.60 17.31
CA PRO A 432 -16.80 -4.44 16.88
C PRO A 432 -18.31 -4.67 16.81
N ALA A 433 -18.72 -5.86 16.37
CA ALA A 433 -20.12 -6.20 16.13
C ALA A 433 -20.94 -6.33 17.42
N THR A 434 -20.31 -6.76 18.51
CA THR A 434 -20.96 -7.03 19.80
C THR A 434 -20.58 -6.02 20.87
N GLY A 435 -19.43 -5.35 20.73
CA GLY A 435 -18.84 -4.51 21.76
C GLY A 435 -18.36 -5.29 22.98
N THR A 436 -18.11 -6.59 22.85
CA THR A 436 -17.61 -7.48 23.92
C THR A 436 -16.11 -7.69 23.81
N CYS A 437 -15.46 -7.98 24.94
CA CYS A 437 -14.04 -8.31 24.96
C CYS A 437 -13.84 -9.82 24.79
N GLU A 438 -13.04 -10.22 23.81
CA GLU A 438 -12.82 -11.63 23.48
C GLU A 438 -11.33 -11.94 23.30
N THR A 439 -10.96 -13.18 23.59
CA THR A 439 -9.61 -13.71 23.34
C THR A 439 -9.58 -14.46 22.03
N PHE A 440 -8.59 -14.17 21.19
CA PHE A 440 -8.37 -14.87 19.92
C PHE A 440 -7.17 -15.79 20.03
N ALA A 441 -7.23 -16.93 19.37
CA ALA A 441 -6.11 -17.85 19.32
C ALA A 441 -4.95 -17.20 18.56
N ALA A 442 -3.81 -17.04 19.22
CA ALA A 442 -2.62 -16.52 18.56
C ALA A 442 -2.12 -17.54 17.52
N CYS A 443 -1.83 -17.06 16.31
CA CYS A 443 -1.15 -17.82 15.28
C CYS A 443 0.25 -17.23 15.04
N ASP A 444 1.28 -18.05 15.15
CA ASP A 444 2.61 -17.68 14.65
C ASP A 444 2.61 -17.93 13.13
N HIS A 445 2.18 -16.93 12.37
CA HIS A 445 2.08 -17.01 10.91
C HIS A 445 3.42 -17.30 10.21
N LEU A 446 4.54 -16.97 10.87
CA LEU A 446 5.87 -17.27 10.36
C LEU A 446 6.27 -18.73 10.63
N ARG A 447 5.71 -19.38 11.66
CA ARG A 447 5.95 -20.78 12.03
C ARG A 447 4.64 -21.44 12.47
N PRO A 448 3.70 -21.67 11.52
CA PRO A 448 2.36 -22.11 11.85
C PRO A 448 2.37 -23.46 12.58
N THR A 449 1.43 -23.59 13.53
CA THR A 449 1.22 -24.83 14.29
C THR A 449 -0.28 -25.06 14.48
N CYS A 450 -0.75 -26.22 14.06
CA CYS A 450 -2.17 -26.58 14.11
C CYS A 450 -2.44 -27.52 15.30
N THR A 451 -3.48 -27.22 16.07
CA THR A 451 -3.88 -28.02 17.23
C THR A 451 -5.39 -28.32 17.19
N PRO A 452 -5.82 -29.59 17.09
CA PRO A 452 -5.00 -30.80 16.93
C PRO A 452 -4.19 -30.79 15.63
N SER A 453 -3.17 -31.64 15.54
CA SER A 453 -2.35 -31.78 14.33
C SER A 453 -3.20 -32.20 13.13
N CYS A 454 -2.84 -31.70 11.94
CA CYS A 454 -3.55 -32.00 10.71
C CYS A 454 -3.49 -33.48 10.31
N GLY A 455 -4.47 -33.92 9.51
CA GLY A 455 -4.52 -35.27 8.97
C GLY A 455 -3.42 -35.56 7.95
N ALA A 456 -3.30 -36.82 7.55
CA ALA A 456 -2.23 -37.29 6.65
C ALA A 456 -2.26 -36.68 5.23
N SER A 457 -3.41 -36.12 4.82
CA SER A 457 -3.59 -35.44 3.53
C SER A 457 -3.81 -33.94 3.70
N GLU A 458 -3.38 -33.39 4.82
CA GLU A 458 -3.54 -31.97 5.16
C GLU A 458 -2.19 -31.40 5.58
N PHE A 459 -2.02 -30.10 5.35
CA PHE A 459 -0.90 -29.32 5.85
C PHE A 459 -1.42 -28.23 6.80
N CYS A 460 -0.56 -27.76 7.69
CA CYS A 460 -0.88 -26.61 8.52
C CYS A 460 -0.55 -25.34 7.75
N GLY A 461 -1.57 -24.56 7.40
CA GLY A 461 -1.40 -23.29 6.68
C GLY A 461 -0.86 -22.19 7.57
N THR A 462 -0.43 -21.09 6.95
CA THR A 462 0.08 -19.90 7.65
C THR A 462 -0.99 -19.25 8.54
N ASP A 463 -2.27 -19.53 8.31
CA ASP A 463 -3.41 -19.15 9.17
C ASP A 463 -3.61 -20.07 10.39
N CYS A 464 -2.71 -21.04 10.62
CA CYS A 464 -2.80 -22.07 11.64
C CYS A 464 -4.04 -22.95 11.56
N ALA A 465 -4.64 -23.06 10.36
CA ALA A 465 -5.70 -24.01 10.06
C ALA A 465 -5.18 -25.19 9.21
N CYS A 466 -5.86 -26.33 9.32
CA CYS A 466 -5.55 -27.49 8.49
C CYS A 466 -6.22 -27.35 7.12
N HIS A 467 -5.41 -27.42 6.07
CA HIS A 467 -5.86 -27.33 4.68
C HIS A 467 -5.52 -28.60 3.93
N PRO A 468 -6.37 -29.07 3.00
CA PRO A 468 -6.05 -30.23 2.19
C PRO A 468 -4.84 -29.94 1.29
N VAL A 469 -3.97 -30.92 1.08
CA VAL A 469 -2.81 -30.78 0.17
C VAL A 469 -3.22 -30.49 -1.29
N SER A 470 -4.49 -30.71 -1.65
CA SER A 470 -5.07 -30.38 -2.95
C SER A 470 -5.78 -29.03 -2.99
N ALA A 471 -5.81 -28.25 -1.90
CA ALA A 471 -6.45 -26.94 -1.88
C ALA A 471 -5.90 -26.03 -2.98
N GLN A 472 -6.76 -25.40 -3.76
CA GLN A 472 -6.38 -24.25 -4.58
C GLN A 472 -6.21 -23.03 -3.65
N LEU A 473 -5.23 -22.19 -3.94
CA LEU A 473 -4.86 -21.05 -3.09
C LEU A 473 -4.73 -19.78 -3.94
N PRO A 474 -4.93 -18.58 -3.34
CA PRO A 474 -4.57 -17.33 -3.99
C PRO A 474 -3.04 -17.26 -4.19
N ASP A 475 -2.60 -16.34 -5.03
CA ASP A 475 -1.17 -16.03 -5.26
C ASP A 475 -1.08 -14.55 -5.61
N LEU A 476 -0.57 -13.74 -4.67
CA LEU A 476 -0.49 -12.29 -4.80
C LEU A 476 0.87 -11.87 -5.36
N ILE A 477 0.81 -11.20 -6.50
CA ILE A 477 1.98 -10.63 -7.15
C ILE A 477 1.77 -9.14 -7.41
N LEU A 478 2.85 -8.35 -7.36
CA LEU A 478 2.81 -6.93 -7.67
C LEU A 478 2.90 -6.67 -9.17
N ASP A 479 2.12 -5.71 -9.69
CA ASP A 479 2.42 -5.11 -11.00
C ASP A 479 3.65 -4.19 -10.88
N GLU A 480 4.83 -4.75 -11.17
CA GLU A 480 6.10 -4.02 -11.13
C GLU A 480 6.16 -2.85 -12.13
N ALA A 481 5.51 -2.97 -13.30
CA ALA A 481 5.52 -1.92 -14.30
C ALA A 481 4.78 -0.69 -13.78
N ARG A 482 3.60 -0.88 -13.19
CA ARG A 482 2.84 0.21 -12.56
C ARG A 482 3.58 0.82 -11.38
N LEU A 483 4.18 0.00 -10.51
CA LEU A 483 4.99 0.47 -9.38
C LEU A 483 6.15 1.37 -9.84
N ARG A 484 6.82 1.02 -10.94
CA ARG A 484 7.92 1.81 -11.53
C ARG A 484 7.44 3.08 -12.21
N ASP A 485 6.37 2.99 -13.00
CA ASP A 485 6.00 4.04 -13.95
C ASP A 485 5.11 5.13 -13.33
N GLU A 486 4.55 4.89 -12.14
CA GLU A 486 3.64 5.81 -11.43
C GLU A 486 4.25 6.45 -10.17
N ILE A 487 5.56 6.68 -10.18
CA ILE A 487 6.27 7.39 -9.10
C ILE A 487 6.16 8.92 -9.27
N LEU A 488 5.84 9.64 -8.19
CA LEU A 488 5.89 11.11 -8.15
C LEU A 488 6.34 11.67 -6.79
N PHE A 489 6.78 12.93 -6.79
CA PHE A 489 7.21 13.64 -5.57
C PHE A 489 6.24 14.76 -5.25
N ASP A 490 5.89 14.88 -3.98
CA ASP A 490 4.91 15.86 -3.51
C ASP A 490 5.35 16.48 -2.17
N THR A 491 4.75 17.62 -1.84
CA THR A 491 4.94 18.31 -0.56
C THR A 491 3.58 18.56 0.08
N ILE A 492 3.35 17.93 1.22
CA ILE A 492 2.09 18.02 1.97
C ILE A 492 2.32 18.78 3.28
N PHE A 493 1.26 19.38 3.84
CA PHE A 493 1.31 19.97 5.17
C PHE A 493 0.48 19.13 6.14
N VAL A 494 1.15 18.63 7.18
CA VAL A 494 0.57 17.73 8.17
C VAL A 494 0.35 18.47 9.50
N THR A 495 -0.82 18.31 10.09
CA THR A 495 -1.13 18.77 11.45
C THR A 495 -1.31 17.59 12.39
N GLU A 496 -1.53 17.85 13.69
CA GLU A 496 -1.85 16.80 14.66
C GLU A 496 -3.14 16.02 14.31
N ASN A 497 -4.08 16.68 13.61
CA ASN A 497 -5.35 16.06 13.24
C ASN A 497 -5.34 15.46 11.83
N SER A 498 -4.28 15.70 11.05
CA SER A 498 -4.16 15.15 9.69
C SER A 498 -4.27 13.63 9.70
N CYS A 499 -4.99 13.04 8.76
CA CYS A 499 -5.16 11.58 8.73
C CYS A 499 -3.83 10.87 8.53
N ALA A 500 -2.97 11.40 7.67
CA ALA A 500 -1.58 10.98 7.55
C ALA A 500 -0.84 10.90 8.91
N LYS A 501 -1.16 11.78 9.87
CA LYS A 501 -0.56 11.73 11.22
C LYS A 501 -1.26 10.73 12.14
N VAL A 502 -2.60 10.74 12.13
CA VAL A 502 -3.43 9.84 12.95
C VAL A 502 -3.19 8.38 12.61
N GLU A 503 -2.93 8.08 11.34
CA GLU A 503 -2.65 6.75 10.80
C GLU A 503 -1.15 6.47 10.67
N GLU A 504 -0.31 7.35 11.20
CA GLU A 504 1.14 7.23 11.26
C GLU A 504 1.86 7.11 9.90
N CYS A 505 1.24 7.57 8.81
CA CYS A 505 1.81 7.58 7.46
C CYS A 505 2.96 8.57 7.25
N VAL A 506 3.22 9.42 8.24
CA VAL A 506 4.33 10.38 8.28
C VAL A 506 4.98 10.37 9.65
N GLU A 507 6.27 10.69 9.70
CA GLU A 507 7.02 10.69 10.97
C GLU A 507 6.73 11.94 11.82
N GLY A 508 6.34 13.05 11.19
CA GLY A 508 6.20 14.35 11.84
C GLY A 508 5.09 15.22 11.29
N ILE A 509 4.86 16.34 11.99
CA ILE A 509 3.96 17.41 11.56
C ILE A 509 4.72 18.50 10.81
N GLY A 510 4.00 19.41 10.17
CA GLY A 510 4.55 20.49 9.35
C GLY A 510 4.61 20.11 7.88
N GLU A 511 5.46 20.80 7.14
CA GLU A 511 5.71 20.48 5.74
C GLU A 511 6.47 19.15 5.64
N ARG A 512 5.91 18.18 4.92
CA ARG A 512 6.49 16.86 4.66
C ARG A 512 6.69 16.69 3.17
N ARG A 513 7.84 16.15 2.80
CA ARG A 513 8.13 15.74 1.42
C ARG A 513 7.85 14.26 1.30
N VAL A 514 7.02 13.88 0.34
CA VAL A 514 6.56 12.49 0.18
C VAL A 514 6.90 11.95 -1.21
N LEU A 515 7.26 10.67 -1.25
CA LEU A 515 7.43 9.85 -2.47
C LEU A 515 6.16 9.03 -2.64
N ARG A 516 5.32 9.42 -3.60
CA ARG A 516 4.05 8.75 -3.93
C ARG A 516 4.28 7.72 -5.03
N PHE A 517 3.56 6.60 -4.97
CA PHE A 517 3.66 5.49 -5.92
C PHE A 517 2.42 4.61 -5.86
N SER A 518 2.06 4.00 -6.98
CA SER A 518 0.94 3.06 -7.04
C SER A 518 1.37 1.65 -6.63
N VAL A 519 0.47 0.91 -5.97
CA VAL A 519 0.66 -0.50 -5.62
C VAL A 519 -0.55 -1.27 -6.12
N GLU A 520 -0.34 -2.24 -7.00
CA GLU A 520 -1.39 -3.11 -7.51
C GLU A 520 -1.07 -4.55 -7.15
N ALA A 521 -1.87 -5.13 -6.26
CA ALA A 521 -1.76 -6.52 -5.84
C ALA A 521 -2.69 -7.37 -6.70
N VAL A 522 -2.10 -8.17 -7.58
CA VAL A 522 -2.82 -9.07 -8.50
C VAL A 522 -2.96 -10.44 -7.87
N ASN A 523 -4.17 -10.98 -7.77
CA ASN A 523 -4.37 -12.38 -7.44
C ASN A 523 -4.32 -13.24 -8.72
N GLN A 524 -3.13 -13.75 -9.04
CA GLN A 524 -2.91 -14.66 -10.17
C GLN A 524 -3.18 -16.13 -9.83
N GLY A 525 -3.54 -16.43 -8.57
CA GLY A 525 -3.76 -17.78 -8.08
C GLY A 525 -5.05 -18.43 -8.63
N SER A 526 -5.24 -19.70 -8.25
CA SER A 526 -6.41 -20.49 -8.65
C SER A 526 -7.59 -20.32 -7.70
N ALA A 527 -7.41 -19.67 -6.55
CA ALA A 527 -8.49 -19.39 -5.60
C ALA A 527 -8.63 -17.89 -5.28
N THR A 528 -9.80 -17.55 -4.76
CA THR A 528 -10.08 -16.22 -4.21
C THR A 528 -9.37 -16.04 -2.88
N LEU A 529 -8.70 -14.90 -2.67
CA LEU A 529 -8.27 -14.47 -1.35
C LEU A 529 -9.51 -13.97 -0.60
N THR A 530 -9.85 -14.61 0.52
CA THR A 530 -10.93 -14.17 1.40
C THR A 530 -10.37 -13.72 2.74
N VAL A 531 -10.82 -12.56 3.22
CA VAL A 531 -10.38 -12.00 4.50
C VAL A 531 -11.51 -12.18 5.50
N PRO A 532 -11.29 -12.84 6.65
CA PRO A 532 -12.33 -12.95 7.68
C PRO A 532 -12.78 -11.57 8.13
N PRO A 533 -14.08 -11.32 8.37
CA PRO A 533 -14.55 -10.01 8.75
C PRO A 533 -14.00 -9.59 10.13
N PRO A 534 -13.89 -8.27 10.43
CA PRO A 534 -13.40 -7.78 11.72
C PRO A 534 -14.16 -8.31 12.94
N ALA A 535 -15.41 -8.73 12.77
CA ALA A 535 -16.19 -9.35 13.84
C ALA A 535 -15.70 -10.75 14.22
N GLU A 536 -15.05 -11.47 13.30
CA GLU A 536 -14.52 -12.81 13.51
C GLU A 536 -13.03 -12.81 13.89
N ARG A 537 -12.25 -11.87 13.33
CA ARG A 537 -10.80 -11.76 13.55
C ARG A 537 -10.36 -10.31 13.76
N PRO A 538 -10.81 -9.63 14.83
CA PRO A 538 -10.46 -8.24 15.10
C PRO A 538 -8.96 -8.03 15.33
N ASP A 539 -8.20 -9.10 15.63
CA ASP A 539 -6.73 -9.09 15.74
C ASP A 539 -6.02 -8.73 14.43
N LEU A 540 -6.69 -8.92 13.29
CA LEU A 540 -6.15 -8.62 11.98
C LEU A 540 -6.47 -7.19 11.52
N PHE A 541 -7.28 -6.43 12.25
CA PHE A 541 -7.78 -5.14 11.79
C PHE A 541 -7.48 -4.00 12.77
N THR A 542 -7.26 -2.82 12.18
CA THR A 542 -7.26 -1.55 12.91
C THR A 542 -8.38 -0.69 12.35
N PHE A 543 -9.25 -0.17 13.22
CA PHE A 543 -10.26 0.79 12.79
C PHE A 543 -9.57 2.11 12.43
N SER A 544 -9.74 2.57 11.19
CA SER A 544 -9.35 3.93 10.86
C SER A 544 -10.48 4.88 11.26
N PRO A 545 -10.28 5.74 12.28
CA PRO A 545 -11.26 6.77 12.56
C PRO A 545 -11.32 7.77 11.41
N CYS A 546 -10.25 7.94 10.64
CA CYS A 546 -10.23 8.80 9.47
C CYS A 546 -11.16 8.25 8.41
N HIS A 547 -10.96 7.01 7.96
CA HIS A 547 -11.73 6.41 6.86
C HIS A 547 -13.07 5.80 7.25
N GLY A 548 -13.38 5.70 8.54
CA GLY A 548 -14.67 5.22 9.01
C GLY A 548 -14.91 3.72 8.80
N HIS A 549 -13.87 2.96 8.42
CA HIS A 549 -13.93 1.52 8.21
C HIS A 549 -12.70 0.80 8.77
N TYR A 550 -12.77 -0.53 8.84
CA TYR A 550 -11.67 -1.37 9.31
C TYR A 550 -10.67 -1.62 8.20
N HIS A 551 -9.42 -1.36 8.51
CA HIS A 551 -8.32 -1.68 7.62
C HIS A 551 -7.62 -2.94 8.13
N PHE A 552 -7.30 -3.87 7.25
CA PHE A 552 -6.45 -5.03 7.51
C PHE A 552 -5.00 -4.63 7.77
N SER A 553 -4.42 -5.09 8.87
CA SER A 553 -3.07 -4.74 9.28
C SER A 553 -2.04 -5.66 8.61
N GLY A 554 -1.08 -5.08 7.90
CA GLY A 554 0.05 -5.84 7.32
C GLY A 554 -0.23 -6.53 5.98
N PHE A 555 -1.15 -6.01 5.16
CA PHE A 555 -1.33 -6.47 3.77
C PHE A 555 -0.09 -6.21 2.90
N ALA A 556 0.56 -5.05 3.07
CA ALA A 556 1.81 -4.74 2.39
C ALA A 556 2.76 -3.94 3.30
N THR A 557 4.05 -3.95 2.94
CA THR A 557 5.07 -3.08 3.54
C THR A 557 5.83 -2.35 2.45
N TYR A 558 6.23 -1.12 2.75
CA TYR A 558 6.98 -0.25 1.85
C TYR A 558 8.33 0.06 2.46
N ALA A 559 9.38 0.07 1.65
CA ALA A 559 10.71 0.45 2.09
C ALA A 559 11.46 1.18 0.98
N LEU A 560 12.27 2.16 1.38
CA LEU A 560 13.34 2.67 0.55
C LEU A 560 14.63 1.96 0.96
N VAL A 561 15.28 1.29 0.02
CA VAL A 561 16.54 0.58 0.24
C VAL A 561 17.68 1.18 -0.56
N ASP A 562 18.90 1.09 -0.03
CA ASP A 562 20.10 1.57 -0.73
C ASP A 562 20.64 0.54 -1.76
N ALA A 563 21.76 0.87 -2.39
CA ALA A 563 22.42 0.00 -3.37
C ALA A 563 22.89 -1.34 -2.76
N GLU A 564 23.12 -1.39 -1.44
CA GLU A 564 23.50 -2.59 -0.71
C GLU A 564 22.27 -3.36 -0.16
N GLY A 565 21.05 -2.91 -0.44
CA GLY A 565 19.81 -3.55 -0.02
C GLY A 565 19.42 -3.27 1.43
N ARG A 566 20.08 -2.32 2.09
CA ARG A 566 19.75 -1.94 3.47
C ARG A 566 18.56 -0.98 3.44
N THR A 567 17.59 -1.21 4.31
CA THR A 567 16.47 -0.29 4.50
C THR A 567 16.97 1.04 5.06
N VAL A 568 16.79 2.10 4.27
CA VAL A 568 17.07 3.50 4.62
C VAL A 568 15.86 4.13 5.30
N LEU A 569 14.67 3.79 4.80
CA LEU A 569 13.39 4.25 5.31
C LEU A 569 12.40 3.09 5.24
N ALA A 570 11.73 2.79 6.35
CA ALA A 570 10.56 1.94 6.35
C ALA A 570 9.32 2.83 6.25
N GLY A 571 8.44 2.52 5.31
CA GLY A 571 7.14 3.14 5.22
C GLY A 571 6.25 2.71 6.37
N ARG A 572 5.28 3.55 6.66
CA ARG A 572 4.23 3.27 7.62
C ARG A 572 2.92 3.40 6.87
N LYS A 573 2.32 2.27 6.51
CA LYS A 573 0.91 2.21 6.14
C LYS A 573 0.33 1.16 7.05
N GLN A 574 -0.36 1.63 8.09
CA GLN A 574 -0.76 0.77 9.21
C GLN A 574 -1.69 -0.34 8.72
N ALA A 575 -2.56 -0.04 7.77
CA ALA A 575 -3.57 -0.98 7.37
C ALA A 575 -4.23 -0.63 6.00
N TYR A 576 -4.85 -1.63 5.38
CA TYR A 576 -5.36 -1.66 4.00
C TYR A 576 -6.79 -2.21 3.94
N CYS A 577 -7.61 -1.71 3.04
CA CYS A 577 -8.78 -2.43 2.53
C CYS A 577 -8.35 -3.37 1.39
N MET A 578 -8.93 -4.56 1.28
CA MET A 578 -8.72 -5.42 0.10
C MET A 578 -10.02 -5.53 -0.68
N GLU A 579 -10.04 -5.05 -1.92
CA GLU A 579 -11.21 -5.13 -2.78
C GLU A 579 -10.88 -5.51 -4.23
N ASP A 580 -11.92 -5.82 -4.99
CA ASP A 580 -11.82 -6.08 -6.42
C ASP A 580 -11.85 -4.75 -7.20
N THR A 581 -10.69 -4.10 -7.35
CA THR A 581 -10.59 -2.81 -8.07
C THR A 581 -10.64 -3.00 -9.59
N GLN A 582 -9.83 -3.92 -10.13
CA GLN A 582 -9.73 -4.14 -11.58
C GLN A 582 -9.61 -5.63 -11.90
N ARG A 583 -10.34 -6.07 -12.93
CA ARG A 583 -10.16 -7.40 -13.54
C ARG A 583 -8.95 -7.34 -14.48
N VAL A 584 -7.91 -8.09 -14.16
CA VAL A 584 -6.63 -8.09 -14.88
C VAL A 584 -6.36 -9.36 -15.69
N ALA A 585 -7.19 -10.39 -15.51
CA ALA A 585 -7.18 -11.61 -16.32
C ALA A 585 -8.54 -11.89 -16.97
N THR A 586 -8.56 -12.79 -17.96
CA THR A 586 -9.78 -13.28 -18.61
C THR A 586 -9.75 -14.80 -18.67
N GLY A 587 -10.89 -15.46 -18.48
CA GLY A 587 -10.95 -16.91 -18.51
C GLY A 587 -12.32 -17.45 -18.09
N PRO A 588 -12.57 -18.76 -18.23
CA PRO A 588 -13.82 -19.42 -17.84
C PRO A 588 -14.15 -19.27 -16.36
N ASP A 589 -13.13 -19.33 -15.52
CA ASP A 589 -13.27 -19.30 -14.08
C ASP A 589 -12.90 -17.93 -13.48
N VAL A 590 -12.78 -16.88 -14.30
CA VAL A 590 -12.55 -15.51 -13.84
C VAL A 590 -13.91 -14.81 -13.70
N PRO A 591 -14.30 -14.30 -12.54
CA PRO A 591 -15.59 -13.61 -12.35
C PRO A 591 -15.70 -12.32 -13.18
N CYS A 592 -16.91 -12.02 -13.67
CA CYS A 592 -17.15 -10.85 -14.53
C CYS A 592 -17.47 -9.54 -13.81
N SER A 593 -17.91 -9.62 -12.57
CA SER A 593 -18.27 -8.47 -11.75
C SER A 593 -17.46 -8.51 -10.46
N LYS A 594 -17.05 -7.34 -9.98
CA LYS A 594 -16.44 -7.18 -8.66
C LYS A 594 -17.35 -7.78 -7.59
N LYS A 595 -16.77 -8.43 -6.59
CA LYS A 595 -17.50 -9.00 -5.46
C LYS A 595 -17.15 -8.29 -4.16
N PHE A 596 -15.86 -8.12 -3.90
CA PHE A 596 -15.35 -7.58 -2.64
C PHE A 596 -15.26 -6.06 -2.67
N THR A 597 -15.42 -5.47 -1.48
CA THR A 597 -15.32 -4.03 -1.18
C THR A 597 -14.63 -3.87 0.17
N CYS A 598 -14.43 -2.65 0.65
CA CYS A 598 -13.89 -2.43 1.99
C CYS A 598 -14.77 -2.96 3.15
N ASP A 599 -16.04 -3.28 2.89
CA ASP A 599 -16.95 -3.87 3.88
C ASP A 599 -16.86 -5.40 3.96
N ASP A 600 -16.68 -6.06 2.81
CA ASP A 600 -16.46 -7.51 2.68
C ASP A 600 -15.17 -7.71 1.88
N GLN A 601 -14.05 -7.90 2.58
CA GLN A 601 -12.71 -7.78 2.00
C GLN A 601 -12.22 -9.09 1.38
N GLY A 602 -11.56 -8.97 0.24
CA GLY A 602 -11.00 -10.09 -0.52
C GLY A 602 -10.57 -9.67 -1.92
N ILE A 603 -9.89 -10.57 -2.63
CA ILE A 603 -9.45 -10.36 -4.01
C ILE A 603 -9.76 -11.63 -4.80
N GLN A 604 -10.68 -11.54 -5.75
CA GLN A 604 -11.06 -12.65 -6.63
C GLN A 604 -9.87 -13.10 -7.49
N ARG A 605 -9.87 -14.36 -7.90
CA ARG A 605 -8.87 -14.82 -8.88
C ARG A 605 -9.00 -14.03 -10.18
N GLY A 606 -7.87 -13.61 -10.75
CA GLY A 606 -7.85 -12.79 -11.97
C GLY A 606 -8.28 -11.33 -11.76
N TRP A 607 -8.49 -10.91 -10.52
CA TRP A 607 -8.71 -9.53 -10.11
C TRP A 607 -7.50 -8.99 -9.34
N SER A 608 -7.49 -7.68 -9.15
CA SER A 608 -6.44 -6.96 -8.45
C SER A 608 -7.03 -5.89 -7.55
N ASP A 609 -6.27 -5.56 -6.52
CA ASP A 609 -6.51 -4.45 -5.60
C ASP A 609 -5.49 -3.34 -5.88
N LEU A 610 -5.97 -2.19 -6.38
CA LEU A 610 -5.14 -1.08 -6.84
C LEU A 610 -5.21 0.11 -5.88
N TYR A 611 -4.06 0.40 -5.29
CA TYR A 611 -3.80 1.60 -4.51
C TYR A 611 -3.05 2.64 -5.36
N GLY A 612 -3.78 3.60 -5.93
CA GLY A 612 -3.22 4.65 -6.79
C GLY A 612 -2.36 5.68 -6.05
N ASN A 613 -1.33 6.22 -6.72
CA ASN A 613 -0.36 7.16 -6.13
C ASN A 613 -0.92 8.49 -5.58
N THR A 614 -2.19 8.83 -5.87
CA THR A 614 -2.86 10.03 -5.35
C THR A 614 -3.62 9.79 -4.07
N LEU A 615 -3.89 8.52 -3.74
CA LEU A 615 -4.56 8.16 -2.49
C LEU A 615 -3.77 8.69 -1.29
N ASP A 616 -4.50 9.10 -0.26
CA ASP A 616 -3.90 9.49 1.01
C ASP A 616 -3.14 8.32 1.65
N CYS A 617 -2.05 8.61 2.37
CA CYS A 617 -1.14 7.60 2.92
C CYS A 617 -0.47 6.66 1.90
N GLN A 618 -0.66 6.85 0.59
CA GLN A 618 -0.03 6.04 -0.45
C GLN A 618 1.35 6.62 -0.85
N TRP A 619 2.27 6.64 0.11
CA TRP A 619 3.62 7.20 -0.07
C TRP A 619 4.64 6.71 0.97
N LEU A 620 5.90 7.13 0.76
CA LEU A 620 6.95 7.17 1.78
C LEU A 620 7.23 8.62 2.19
N ASP A 621 7.29 8.91 3.50
CA ASP A 621 7.74 10.20 4.02
C ASP A 621 9.26 10.32 3.91
N ILE A 622 9.70 10.94 2.81
CA ILE A 622 11.12 11.11 2.48
C ILE A 622 11.66 12.47 2.94
N THR A 623 10.99 13.12 3.90
CA THR A 623 11.37 14.46 4.35
C THR A 623 12.84 14.50 4.71
N ASP A 624 13.31 13.60 5.57
CA ASP A 624 14.67 13.62 6.10
C ASP A 624 15.65 12.71 5.33
N VAL A 625 15.23 12.18 4.18
CA VAL A 625 16.08 11.34 3.32
C VAL A 625 16.89 12.21 2.34
N PRO A 626 18.23 12.05 2.28
CA PRO A 626 19.06 12.79 1.35
C PRO A 626 18.76 12.47 -0.13
N PRO A 627 18.95 13.43 -1.06
CA PRO A 627 18.91 13.17 -2.50
C PRO A 627 19.91 12.09 -2.91
N GLY A 628 19.56 11.27 -3.90
CA GLY A 628 20.40 10.16 -4.35
C GLY A 628 19.62 9.06 -5.05
N ASP A 629 20.34 8.02 -5.47
CA ASP A 629 19.77 6.84 -6.08
C ASP A 629 19.47 5.78 -5.01
N TYR A 630 18.24 5.29 -5.02
CA TYR A 630 17.72 4.29 -4.11
C TYR A 630 16.88 3.28 -4.90
N ARG A 631 16.31 2.31 -4.19
CA ARG A 631 15.27 1.43 -4.72
C ARG A 631 14.05 1.46 -3.82
N LEU A 632 12.87 1.53 -4.41
CA LEU A 632 11.59 1.36 -3.74
C LEU A 632 11.28 -0.14 -3.71
N GLN A 633 11.11 -0.69 -2.51
CA GLN A 633 10.72 -2.08 -2.28
C GLN A 633 9.30 -2.12 -1.72
N VAL A 634 8.47 -2.97 -2.30
CA VAL A 634 7.13 -3.28 -1.81
C VAL A 634 7.04 -4.79 -1.61
N THR A 635 6.54 -5.22 -0.46
CA THR A 635 6.32 -6.64 -0.14
C THR A 635 4.88 -6.85 0.30
N LEU A 636 4.14 -7.70 -0.41
CA LEU A 636 2.79 -8.16 -0.07
C LEU A 636 2.84 -9.29 0.97
N ASN A 637 1.81 -9.39 1.81
CA ASN A 637 1.68 -10.40 2.87
C ASN A 637 2.97 -10.67 3.68
N PRO A 638 3.71 -9.64 4.13
CA PRO A 638 5.03 -9.81 4.76
C PRO A 638 4.98 -10.60 6.07
N SER A 639 3.84 -10.57 6.77
CA SER A 639 3.59 -11.33 8.00
C SER A 639 3.09 -12.75 7.74
N ARG A 640 2.82 -13.12 6.48
CA ARG A 640 2.21 -14.40 6.09
C ARG A 640 0.83 -14.63 6.72
N ALA A 641 0.08 -13.56 6.96
CA ALA A 641 -1.23 -13.60 7.59
C ALA A 641 -2.27 -14.41 6.79
N PHE A 642 -2.08 -14.53 5.48
CA PHE A 642 -2.88 -15.41 4.61
C PHE A 642 -2.02 -16.48 3.98
N GLN A 643 -2.67 -17.58 3.62
CA GLN A 643 -2.07 -18.67 2.87
C GLN A 643 -2.12 -18.37 1.37
N GLU A 644 -0.98 -18.52 0.70
CA GLU A 644 -0.83 -18.35 -0.74
C GLU A 644 -0.23 -19.61 -1.37
N THR A 645 -0.30 -19.72 -2.68
CA THR A 645 0.35 -20.80 -3.42
C THR A 645 1.86 -20.72 -3.20
N THR A 646 2.46 -19.56 -3.47
CA THR A 646 3.86 -19.23 -3.18
C THR A 646 3.94 -17.91 -2.42
N LEU A 647 5.07 -17.65 -1.76
CA LEU A 647 5.39 -16.37 -1.15
C LEU A 647 6.65 -15.74 -1.79
N ASP A 648 7.26 -16.42 -2.76
CA ASP A 648 8.56 -16.06 -3.36
C ASP A 648 8.46 -14.87 -4.34
N ASN A 649 7.25 -14.54 -4.79
CA ASN A 649 6.94 -13.48 -5.76
C ASN A 649 6.23 -12.27 -5.14
N ASN A 650 6.01 -12.25 -3.82
CA ASN A 650 5.31 -11.17 -3.13
C ASN A 650 6.09 -9.84 -3.07
N THR A 651 7.37 -9.82 -3.45
CA THR A 651 8.24 -8.64 -3.36
C THR A 651 8.66 -8.12 -4.73
N SER A 652 8.48 -6.81 -4.97
CA SER A 652 9.02 -6.10 -6.13
C SER A 652 9.91 -4.94 -5.69
N ILE A 653 10.97 -4.68 -6.47
CA ILE A 653 11.99 -3.66 -6.19
C ILE A 653 12.27 -2.87 -7.45
N VAL A 654 11.98 -1.57 -7.45
CA VAL A 654 12.17 -0.67 -8.60
C VAL A 654 13.14 0.47 -8.27
N PRO A 655 13.95 0.95 -9.24
CA PRO A 655 14.87 2.07 -9.00
C PRO A 655 14.12 3.39 -8.82
N VAL A 656 14.62 4.25 -7.92
CA VAL A 656 14.10 5.62 -7.73
C VAL A 656 15.23 6.60 -7.42
N THR A 657 15.24 7.73 -8.12
CA THR A 657 16.19 8.83 -7.85
C THR A 657 15.47 9.95 -7.11
N LEU A 658 15.86 10.20 -5.86
CA LEU A 658 15.31 11.30 -5.07
C LEU A 658 15.96 12.63 -5.53
N PRO A 659 15.18 13.61 -6.02
CA PRO A 659 15.73 14.89 -6.44
C PRO A 659 16.20 15.73 -5.23
N PRO A 660 17.02 16.78 -5.46
CA PRO A 660 17.28 17.81 -4.46
C PRO A 660 15.98 18.47 -3.95
N ARG A 661 16.02 19.00 -2.73
CA ARG A 661 14.93 19.80 -2.16
C ARG A 661 14.79 21.15 -2.88
#